data_AF-A0A255S396-F1
#
_entry.id   AF-A0A255S396-F1
#
_cell.length_a   1.000
_cell.length_b   1.000
_cell.length_c   1.000
_cell.angle_alpha   90.00
_cell.angle_beta   90.00
_cell.angle_gamma   90.00
#
_symmetry.space_group_name_H-M   'P 1'
#
loop_
_entity.id
_entity.type
_entity.pdbx_description
1 polymer ?
#
loop_
_entity_poly.entity_id
_entity_poly.type
_entity_poly.pdbx_seq_one_letter_code
_entity_poly.pdbx_strand_id
1 'polypeptide(L)'
;MLMATLSIFSCKDDDISESANRDKLFRPAFRTDNNTGKGSTDPYNCAITDLNTAHLYWYTVDDAVAYEIKWAIQNYVANGEQAWIDTEAGVDGKELAGHVVVTDPKQFDLVIKNLSYQTDYRFAIRALHSYDANNDSWKTDPKNSDWYGYGHGTEWADYFGMQTGARYDVPFVIQTLNITKTSMVVRLDRNISKYSDDEKKIFRDHFNFVDDDQNVLKIDYLTFTASKSTPNATTNPTYLHFDIPESAWVNDVAEFTIDGLSENSVYNIDAWDSSIEAKVDACYNSVMKSTKGTPGAPILIKHVPTAKDTIGTGENMNIYDISSYNSMKLDDIISNYNSDVTVAENQVFYLEGGKTYHFTSNPNIYKGMTLRTNPEDVAQGKRAKVYLSGMTKTGANVNTCNFMLGRQPNAGENSTITLDIDSIRFMDLDFDVPMATNYGHAQEGTGNAVGNYFMNMYSNGMGINVTLLEWNNCTFQGLIRGFFRIQGSNDFYIHNLKMIDCSHYNSGFYDNNGGGYNYIHADHNGKPKSNILENVEISGNVFYDSPKGSLITDSNRNLNWDASVRWNLNIHHNTFVNFMTRSTKAAWMNTRYIPGGSEASIHDNIWINTKDADDVNRAMNALGWDARNIQGGDGSGKVVFNIYNNWTTNDPYLKGGQPFSNNAFNATSNSPGKWQKTWKDELDTYYPAGLDELKVHCDPELKATDLMVSPNPQHFVGAKPSHLDHHTDKGIDGLYYQQTEKVLNSAIYKSGAGAPRLRNGKK
;
A
#
# COMPACT_ATOMS: atom_id res chain seq x y z
N MET A 1 -45.21 32.33 -4.16
CA MET A 1 -46.35 32.25 -3.22
C MET A 1 -47.10 30.97 -3.53
N LEU A 2 -46.91 29.93 -2.72
CA LEU A 2 -47.76 28.75 -2.68
C LEU A 2 -47.73 28.28 -1.22
N MET A 3 -48.89 28.29 -0.58
CA MET A 3 -49.08 27.94 0.83
C MET A 3 -48.75 26.47 1.08
N ALA A 4 -48.07 26.23 2.19
CA ALA A 4 -47.86 24.93 2.78
C ALA A 4 -49.16 24.40 3.41
N THR A 5 -49.57 23.20 3.02
CA THR A 5 -50.46 22.34 3.81
C THR A 5 -49.60 21.40 4.66
N LEU A 6 -49.55 21.67 5.97
CA LEU A 6 -49.01 20.78 6.99
C LEU A 6 -49.97 19.60 7.18
N SER A 7 -49.58 18.41 6.75
CA SER A 7 -50.19 17.15 7.17
C SER A 7 -49.52 16.68 8.47
N ILE A 8 -50.28 16.76 9.56
CA ILE A 8 -49.90 16.29 10.89
C ILE A 8 -50.23 14.79 10.93
N PHE A 9 -49.23 13.91 10.87
CA PHE A 9 -49.42 12.50 11.23
C PHE A 9 -49.09 12.33 12.71
N SER A 10 -50.13 12.02 13.48
CA SER A 10 -50.05 11.50 14.84
C SER A 10 -49.59 10.05 14.76
N CYS A 11 -48.45 9.71 15.37
CA CYS A 11 -48.14 8.32 15.67
C CYS A 11 -49.19 7.81 16.66
N LYS A 12 -50.01 6.86 16.24
CA LYS A 12 -50.74 5.96 17.13
C LYS A 12 -49.95 4.66 17.16
N ASP A 13 -49.68 4.16 18.36
CA ASP A 13 -48.87 2.98 18.68
C ASP A 13 -49.50 1.62 18.32
N ASP A 14 -50.39 1.55 17.33
CA ASP A 14 -51.06 0.31 16.98
C ASP A 14 -50.95 0.05 15.48
N ASP A 15 -49.88 -0.66 15.10
CA ASP A 15 -49.85 -1.70 14.05
C ASP A 15 -48.38 -2.09 13.76
N ILE A 16 -47.75 -2.79 14.72
CA ILE A 16 -46.52 -3.55 14.46
C ILE A 16 -46.95 -4.98 14.14
N SER A 17 -46.65 -5.42 12.92
CA SER A 17 -46.89 -6.77 12.41
C SER A 17 -46.52 -7.87 13.40
N GLU A 18 -47.46 -8.77 13.67
CA GLU A 18 -47.29 -10.01 14.44
C GLU A 18 -46.29 -10.97 13.76
N SER A 19 -44.99 -10.73 13.89
CA SER A 19 -43.93 -11.76 13.76
C SER A 19 -42.51 -11.32 14.16
N ALA A 20 -42.30 -10.17 14.81
CA ALA A 20 -40.96 -9.73 15.23
C ALA A 20 -40.72 -9.98 16.74
N ASN A 21 -39.85 -10.94 17.07
CA ASN A 21 -39.18 -11.20 18.37
C ASN A 21 -39.60 -10.34 19.60
N ARG A 22 -40.84 -10.49 20.12
CA ARG A 22 -41.29 -9.75 21.31
C ARG A 22 -40.63 -10.21 22.63
N ASP A 23 -39.91 -11.34 22.61
CA ASP A 23 -39.28 -11.93 23.81
C ASP A 23 -37.78 -11.58 23.95
N LYS A 24 -37.19 -10.81 23.03
CA LYS A 24 -35.79 -10.36 23.11
C LYS A 24 -35.67 -8.99 23.76
N LEU A 25 -34.61 -8.78 24.53
CA LEU A 25 -34.20 -7.44 24.99
C LEU A 25 -33.87 -6.53 23.82
N PHE A 26 -34.08 -5.22 24.01
CA PHE A 26 -33.62 -4.21 23.05
C PHE A 26 -32.11 -4.26 22.88
N ARG A 27 -31.64 -4.03 21.65
CA ARG A 27 -30.22 -3.97 21.33
C ARG A 27 -29.60 -2.70 21.91
N PRO A 28 -28.62 -2.79 22.84
CA PRO A 28 -27.88 -1.61 23.30
C PRO A 28 -27.00 -1.09 22.15
N ALA A 29 -26.62 0.18 22.21
CA ALA A 29 -25.68 0.78 21.26
C ALA A 29 -24.67 1.66 21.99
N PHE A 30 -23.43 1.68 21.50
CA PHE A 30 -22.42 2.62 21.99
C PHE A 30 -22.80 4.05 21.61
N ARG A 31 -22.54 5.00 22.51
CA ARG A 31 -22.81 6.42 22.29
C ARG A 31 -21.72 7.03 21.41
N THR A 32 -22.13 7.52 20.24
CA THR A 32 -21.22 8.08 19.24
C THR A 32 -21.82 9.35 18.65
N ASP A 33 -21.00 10.19 18.00
CA ASP A 33 -21.54 11.35 17.29
C ASP A 33 -22.61 10.96 16.25
N ASN A 34 -22.45 9.79 15.61
CA ASN A 34 -23.39 9.28 14.61
C ASN A 34 -24.83 9.11 15.14
N ASN A 35 -25.00 8.81 16.44
CA ASN A 35 -26.32 8.59 17.04
C ASN A 35 -26.74 9.66 18.05
N THR A 36 -25.82 10.54 18.47
CA THR A 36 -26.16 11.66 19.36
C THR A 36 -26.26 13.01 18.64
N GLY A 37 -25.52 13.21 17.54
CA GLY A 37 -25.43 14.46 16.79
C GLY A 37 -24.82 15.62 17.59
N LYS A 38 -24.09 15.31 18.66
CA LYS A 38 -23.54 16.30 19.63
C LYS A 38 -22.03 16.48 19.50
N GLY A 39 -21.36 15.70 18.66
CA GLY A 39 -19.93 15.75 18.43
C GLY A 39 -19.13 15.66 19.72
N SER A 40 -18.08 16.47 19.79
CA SER A 40 -17.20 16.60 20.96
C SER A 40 -17.86 17.23 22.20
N THR A 41 -19.13 17.64 22.12
CA THR A 41 -19.84 18.23 23.26
C THR A 41 -20.66 17.23 24.06
N ASP A 42 -20.80 15.98 23.61
CA ASP A 42 -21.39 14.92 24.42
C ASP A 42 -20.38 14.41 25.45
N PRO A 43 -20.59 14.66 26.77
CA PRO A 43 -19.69 14.19 27.81
C PRO A 43 -19.67 12.65 27.93
N TYR A 44 -20.63 11.96 27.32
CA TYR A 44 -20.77 10.51 27.32
C TYR A 44 -20.52 9.93 25.92
N ASN A 45 -19.74 10.62 25.08
CA ASN A 45 -19.29 10.05 23.81
C ASN A 45 -18.17 9.04 24.07
N CYS A 46 -18.24 7.87 23.43
CA CYS A 46 -17.11 6.94 23.45
C CYS A 46 -15.87 7.61 22.85
N ALA A 47 -14.72 7.45 23.50
CA ALA A 47 -13.48 8.10 23.08
C ALA A 47 -12.25 7.30 23.49
N ILE A 48 -11.14 7.57 22.80
CA ILE A 48 -9.81 7.22 23.28
C ILE A 48 -9.29 8.37 24.13
N THR A 49 -8.92 8.07 25.38
CA THR A 49 -8.23 8.97 26.31
C THR A 49 -6.81 8.45 26.57
N ASP A 50 -5.91 9.31 27.05
CA ASP A 50 -4.53 8.96 27.43
C ASP A 50 -3.78 8.14 26.36
N LEU A 51 -4.05 8.44 25.08
CA LEU A 51 -3.51 7.78 23.88
C LEU A 51 -3.94 6.31 23.69
N ASN A 52 -4.14 5.49 24.72
CA ASN A 52 -4.46 4.06 24.56
C ASN A 52 -5.51 3.51 25.54
N THR A 53 -6.31 4.38 26.15
CA THR A 53 -7.44 3.98 27.00
C THR A 53 -8.74 4.21 26.26
N ALA A 54 -9.56 3.16 26.11
CA ALA A 54 -10.91 3.29 25.56
C ALA A 54 -11.92 3.53 26.68
N HIS A 55 -12.64 4.66 26.61
CA HIS A 55 -13.82 4.89 27.43
C HIS A 55 -15.06 4.63 26.58
N LEU A 56 -15.80 3.58 26.94
CA LEU A 56 -17.04 3.18 26.30
C LEU A 56 -18.22 3.68 27.11
N TYR A 57 -19.25 4.17 26.43
CA TYR A 57 -20.55 4.53 26.98
C TYR A 57 -21.65 3.93 26.12
N TRP A 58 -22.76 3.48 26.71
CA TRP A 58 -23.90 2.93 25.97
C TRP A 58 -25.25 3.36 26.54
N TYR A 59 -26.31 3.05 25.81
CA TYR A 59 -27.69 3.19 26.29
C TYR A 59 -28.08 1.94 27.07
N THR A 60 -28.52 2.11 28.32
CA THR A 60 -29.03 1.00 29.12
C THR A 60 -30.36 0.49 28.58
N VAL A 61 -30.61 -0.80 28.77
CA VAL A 61 -31.79 -1.51 28.30
C VAL A 61 -32.60 -1.95 29.52
N ASP A 62 -33.89 -1.62 29.52
CA ASP A 62 -34.82 -2.08 30.56
C ASP A 62 -34.85 -3.63 30.59
N ASP A 63 -35.00 -4.20 31.78
CA ASP A 63 -35.01 -5.65 32.04
C ASP A 63 -33.69 -6.41 31.73
N ALA A 64 -32.63 -5.71 31.30
CA ALA A 64 -31.30 -6.31 31.27
C ALA A 64 -30.83 -6.61 32.70
N VAL A 65 -30.17 -7.75 32.89
CA VAL A 65 -29.51 -8.11 34.16
C VAL A 65 -28.00 -7.88 34.12
N ALA A 66 -27.43 -7.79 32.91
CA ALA A 66 -26.02 -7.54 32.65
C ALA A 66 -25.80 -7.11 31.19
N TYR A 67 -24.60 -6.64 30.86
CA TYR A 67 -24.15 -6.41 29.49
C TYR A 67 -22.91 -7.20 29.18
N GLU A 68 -22.86 -7.84 28.02
CA GLU A 68 -21.64 -8.48 27.52
C GLU A 68 -20.96 -7.57 26.51
N ILE A 69 -19.67 -7.29 26.72
CA ILE A 69 -18.86 -6.44 25.85
C ILE A 69 -17.64 -7.23 25.38
N LYS A 70 -17.34 -7.14 24.08
CA LYS A 70 -16.19 -7.78 23.42
C LYS A 70 -15.41 -6.75 22.62
N TRP A 71 -14.10 -6.93 22.52
CA TRP A 71 -13.28 -6.15 21.59
C TRP A 71 -12.19 -7.00 20.95
N ALA A 72 -11.85 -6.65 19.73
CA ALA A 72 -10.82 -7.30 18.94
C ALA A 72 -10.16 -6.28 18.01
N ILE A 73 -8.98 -6.62 17.51
CA ILE A 73 -8.36 -5.82 16.46
C ILE A 73 -9.21 -5.88 15.18
N GLN A 74 -9.30 -4.76 14.48
CA GLN A 74 -10.29 -4.54 13.43
C GLN A 74 -10.21 -5.58 12.30
N ASN A 75 -9.02 -6.01 11.89
CA ASN A 75 -8.83 -6.99 10.83
C ASN A 75 -9.43 -8.36 11.14
N TYR A 76 -9.59 -8.74 12.40
CA TYR A 76 -10.13 -10.04 12.78
C TYR A 76 -11.65 -10.10 12.64
N VAL A 77 -12.33 -8.97 12.81
CA VAL A 77 -13.79 -8.91 12.98
C VAL A 77 -14.52 -7.96 12.03
N ALA A 78 -13.82 -7.30 11.10
CA ALA A 78 -14.43 -6.31 10.20
C ALA A 78 -15.42 -6.86 9.15
N ASN A 79 -15.46 -8.17 8.97
CA ASN A 79 -16.27 -8.84 7.95
C ASN A 79 -17.61 -9.36 8.49
N GLY A 80 -18.08 -8.79 9.60
CA GLY A 80 -19.41 -9.07 10.12
C GLY A 80 -19.44 -10.10 11.26
N GLU A 81 -20.62 -10.58 11.59
CA GLU A 81 -20.88 -11.55 12.67
C GLU A 81 -20.02 -12.81 12.58
N GLN A 82 -19.91 -13.44 11.41
CA GLN A 82 -19.09 -14.65 11.27
C GLN A 82 -17.63 -14.40 11.63
N ALA A 83 -17.11 -13.21 11.33
CA ALA A 83 -15.72 -12.85 11.66
C ALA A 83 -15.52 -12.73 13.19
N TRP A 84 -16.53 -12.24 13.91
CA TRP A 84 -16.53 -12.26 15.38
C TRP A 84 -16.56 -13.68 15.93
N ILE A 85 -17.43 -14.54 15.38
CA ILE A 85 -17.53 -15.96 15.77
C ILE A 85 -16.19 -16.67 15.56
N ASP A 86 -15.59 -16.51 14.37
CA ASP A 86 -14.30 -17.09 14.02
C ASP A 86 -13.19 -16.62 14.96
N THR A 87 -13.21 -15.33 15.33
CA THR A 87 -12.23 -14.73 16.25
C THR A 87 -12.38 -15.26 17.67
N GLU A 88 -13.61 -15.45 18.14
CA GLU A 88 -13.88 -16.05 19.45
C GLU A 88 -13.52 -17.54 19.48
N ALA A 89 -13.69 -18.24 18.35
CA ALA A 89 -13.37 -19.66 18.21
C ALA A 89 -11.88 -19.94 17.94
N GLY A 90 -11.05 -18.92 17.74
CA GLY A 90 -9.62 -19.11 17.48
C GLY A 90 -9.27 -19.51 16.04
N VAL A 91 -10.20 -19.34 15.10
CA VAL A 91 -10.00 -19.74 13.68
C VAL A 91 -8.85 -18.93 13.08
N ASP A 92 -7.94 -19.62 12.39
CA ASP A 92 -6.73 -19.06 11.79
C ASP A 92 -5.83 -18.28 12.77
N GLY A 93 -5.89 -18.63 14.06
CA GLY A 93 -5.10 -17.99 15.11
C GLY A 93 -5.57 -16.58 15.49
N LYS A 94 -6.79 -16.20 15.09
CA LYS A 94 -7.44 -14.97 15.55
C LYS A 94 -7.81 -15.10 17.02
N GLU A 95 -7.86 -13.97 17.73
CA GLU A 95 -8.27 -13.93 19.12
C GLU A 95 -8.95 -12.61 19.48
N LEU A 96 -9.85 -12.65 20.45
CA LEU A 96 -10.39 -11.44 21.06
C LEU A 96 -9.26 -10.72 21.81
N ALA A 97 -9.20 -9.40 21.67
CA ALA A 97 -8.32 -8.58 22.48
C ALA A 97 -8.84 -8.45 23.93
N GLY A 98 -10.14 -8.65 24.13
CA GLY A 98 -10.70 -8.91 25.44
C GLY A 98 -12.24 -8.98 25.44
N HIS A 99 -12.75 -9.31 26.62
CA HIS A 99 -14.16 -9.58 26.88
C HIS A 99 -14.47 -9.27 28.34
N VAL A 100 -15.66 -8.75 28.62
CA VAL A 100 -16.15 -8.55 29.98
C VAL A 100 -17.67 -8.64 30.03
N VAL A 101 -18.19 -9.13 31.16
CA VAL A 101 -19.61 -9.00 31.50
C VAL A 101 -19.77 -7.97 32.61
N VAL A 102 -20.49 -6.89 32.32
CA VAL A 102 -20.85 -5.84 33.27
C VAL A 102 -22.12 -6.28 33.98
N THR A 103 -21.99 -6.68 35.25
CA THR A 103 -23.08 -7.31 36.03
C THR A 103 -24.01 -6.32 36.72
N ASP A 104 -23.68 -5.03 36.75
CA ASP A 104 -24.62 -4.00 37.18
C ASP A 104 -25.42 -3.51 35.96
N PRO A 105 -26.72 -3.83 35.85
CA PRO A 105 -27.53 -3.45 34.71
C PRO A 105 -27.76 -1.93 34.59
N LYS A 106 -27.44 -1.16 35.64
CA LYS A 106 -27.50 0.32 35.63
C LYS A 106 -26.18 0.96 35.20
N GLN A 107 -25.08 0.20 35.18
CA GLN A 107 -23.82 0.71 34.66
C GLN A 107 -23.96 0.92 33.15
N PHE A 108 -23.47 2.07 32.68
CA PHE A 108 -23.61 2.50 31.28
C PHE A 108 -22.28 2.89 30.65
N ASP A 109 -21.18 2.65 31.37
CA ASP A 109 -19.83 2.96 30.90
C ASP A 109 -18.80 1.90 31.30
N LEU A 110 -17.69 1.84 30.57
CA LEU A 110 -16.56 0.94 30.82
C LEU A 110 -15.26 1.62 30.38
N VAL A 111 -14.23 1.55 31.23
CA VAL A 111 -12.88 2.01 30.90
C VAL A 111 -11.97 0.80 30.66
N ILE A 112 -11.41 0.71 29.46
CA ILE A 112 -10.45 -0.32 29.06
C ILE A 112 -9.10 0.36 28.90
N LYS A 113 -8.18 0.09 29.82
CA LYS A 113 -6.83 0.69 29.85
C LYS A 113 -5.82 -0.16 29.08
N ASN A 114 -4.68 0.45 28.75
CA ASN A 114 -3.47 -0.24 28.28
C ASN A 114 -3.66 -1.02 26.96
N LEU A 115 -4.50 -0.51 26.05
CA LEU A 115 -4.59 -1.07 24.71
C LEU A 115 -3.27 -0.83 23.95
N SER A 116 -2.99 -1.64 22.92
CA SER A 116 -1.86 -1.37 22.03
C SER A 116 -2.03 -0.02 21.33
N TYR A 117 -0.95 0.76 21.24
CA TYR A 117 -0.90 2.04 20.52
C TYR A 117 -1.08 1.86 19.01
N GLN A 118 -1.51 2.92 18.31
CA GLN A 118 -1.75 2.94 16.85
C GLN A 118 -2.48 1.71 16.30
N THR A 119 -3.45 1.21 17.06
CA THR A 119 -4.17 -0.03 16.75
C THR A 119 -5.65 0.27 16.60
N ASP A 120 -6.24 -0.24 15.52
CA ASP A 120 -7.67 -0.14 15.25
C ASP A 120 -8.39 -1.26 15.97
N TYR A 121 -9.29 -0.90 16.90
CA TYR A 121 -10.15 -1.85 17.60
C TYR A 121 -11.59 -1.75 17.15
N ARG A 122 -12.28 -2.89 17.18
CA ARG A 122 -13.73 -3.00 17.07
C ARG A 122 -14.29 -3.44 18.41
N PHE A 123 -15.46 -2.92 18.75
CA PHE A 123 -16.15 -3.21 20.00
C PHE A 123 -17.58 -3.65 19.70
N ALA A 124 -18.05 -4.65 20.44
CA ALA A 124 -19.41 -5.15 20.35
C ALA A 124 -20.05 -5.26 21.73
N ILE A 125 -21.37 -5.09 21.79
CA ILE A 125 -22.15 -5.15 23.03
C ILE A 125 -23.50 -5.84 22.79
N ARG A 126 -23.96 -6.60 23.78
CA ARG A 126 -25.36 -7.06 23.88
C ARG A 126 -25.88 -6.98 25.31
N ALA A 127 -27.19 -6.82 25.46
CA ALA A 127 -27.89 -6.89 26.74
C ALA A 127 -28.25 -8.34 27.06
N LEU A 128 -28.05 -8.75 28.31
CA LEU A 128 -28.30 -10.10 28.79
C LEU A 128 -29.59 -10.13 29.62
N HIS A 129 -30.47 -11.10 29.33
CA HIS A 129 -31.69 -11.35 30.09
C HIS A 129 -31.43 -12.22 31.34
N SER A 130 -30.42 -13.07 31.27
CA SER A 130 -29.93 -13.86 32.39
C SER A 130 -28.40 -13.83 32.44
N TYR A 131 -27.82 -14.01 33.62
CA TYR A 131 -26.37 -14.18 33.78
C TYR A 131 -26.08 -15.07 34.99
N ASP A 132 -25.22 -16.08 34.79
CA ASP A 132 -24.68 -16.91 35.86
C ASP A 132 -23.18 -17.10 35.59
N ALA A 133 -22.34 -16.59 36.49
CA ALA A 133 -20.89 -16.67 36.36
C ALA A 133 -20.35 -18.11 36.42
N ASN A 134 -21.17 -19.10 36.82
CA ASN A 134 -20.74 -20.48 36.99
C ASN A 134 -21.04 -21.39 35.79
N ASN A 135 -21.73 -20.89 34.75
CA ASN A 135 -21.98 -21.65 33.54
C ASN A 135 -22.17 -20.73 32.32
N ASP A 136 -22.25 -21.31 31.12
CA ASP A 136 -22.35 -20.57 29.86
C ASP A 136 -23.76 -20.55 29.24
N SER A 137 -24.78 -21.07 29.94
CA SER A 137 -26.15 -21.18 29.41
C SER A 137 -26.75 -19.82 29.02
N TRP A 138 -26.36 -18.76 29.74
CA TRP A 138 -26.75 -17.38 29.46
C TRP A 138 -26.25 -16.88 28.11
N LYS A 139 -25.15 -17.42 27.55
CA LYS A 139 -24.61 -16.96 26.26
C LYS A 139 -25.57 -17.23 25.10
N THR A 140 -26.40 -18.26 25.25
CA THR A 140 -27.36 -18.75 24.25
C THR A 140 -28.82 -18.49 24.64
N ASP A 141 -29.08 -17.71 25.70
CA ASP A 141 -30.45 -17.36 26.10
C ASP A 141 -31.14 -16.63 24.92
N PRO A 142 -32.22 -17.19 24.35
CA PRO A 142 -32.90 -16.60 23.19
C PRO A 142 -33.55 -15.24 23.49
N LYS A 143 -33.64 -14.84 24.78
CA LYS A 143 -34.15 -13.54 25.21
C LYS A 143 -33.08 -12.45 25.28
N ASN A 144 -31.80 -12.79 25.15
CA ASN A 144 -30.74 -11.79 25.02
C ASN A 144 -31.01 -10.89 23.79
N SER A 145 -30.49 -9.67 23.84
CA SER A 145 -30.52 -8.81 22.67
C SER A 145 -29.62 -9.38 21.57
N ASP A 146 -29.88 -8.96 20.33
CA ASP A 146 -28.89 -9.10 19.26
C ASP A 146 -27.64 -8.25 19.57
N TRP A 147 -26.52 -8.56 18.90
CA TRP A 147 -25.27 -7.80 19.05
C TRP A 147 -25.33 -6.47 18.30
N TYR A 148 -24.88 -5.41 18.95
CA TYR A 148 -24.42 -4.20 18.28
C TYR A 148 -22.91 -4.26 18.10
N GLY A 149 -22.39 -3.79 16.97
CA GLY A 149 -20.95 -3.80 16.66
C GLY A 149 -20.51 -4.92 15.72
N TYR A 150 -21.43 -5.84 15.36
CA TYR A 150 -21.18 -6.94 14.43
C TYR A 150 -21.36 -6.54 12.96
N GLY A 151 -21.71 -5.29 12.67
CA GLY A 151 -21.85 -4.82 11.30
C GLY A 151 -20.53 -4.81 10.52
N HIS A 152 -20.62 -4.97 9.20
CA HIS A 152 -19.46 -4.86 8.30
C HIS A 152 -19.29 -3.44 7.75
N GLY A 153 -18.24 -3.20 6.95
CA GLY A 153 -17.84 -1.84 6.51
C GLY A 153 -18.89 -1.02 5.75
N THR A 154 -19.96 -1.62 5.22
CA THR A 154 -21.08 -0.89 4.58
C THR A 154 -22.25 -0.64 5.52
N GLU A 155 -22.25 -1.28 6.68
CA GLU A 155 -23.24 -1.16 7.77
C GLU A 155 -22.67 -0.23 8.85
N TRP A 156 -22.30 0.98 8.45
CA TRP A 156 -21.61 1.95 9.30
C TRP A 156 -22.40 2.35 10.56
N ALA A 157 -23.71 2.11 10.57
CA ALA A 157 -24.58 2.33 11.72
C ALA A 157 -24.59 1.15 12.72
N ASP A 158 -24.00 0.01 12.37
CA ASP A 158 -24.02 -1.23 13.17
C ASP A 158 -22.62 -1.79 13.49
N TYR A 159 -21.56 -1.04 13.18
CA TYR A 159 -20.23 -1.28 13.73
C TYR A 159 -19.83 -0.15 14.66
N PHE A 160 -18.96 -0.45 15.62
CA PHE A 160 -18.25 0.57 16.40
C PHE A 160 -16.75 0.25 16.44
N GLY A 161 -15.92 1.25 16.15
CA GLY A 161 -14.48 1.11 16.22
C GLY A 161 -13.78 2.41 16.55
N MET A 162 -12.62 2.29 17.18
CA MET A 162 -11.76 3.40 17.57
C MET A 162 -10.31 3.03 17.34
N GLN A 163 -9.50 4.03 16.98
CA GLN A 163 -8.05 3.89 16.81
C GLN A 163 -7.35 4.50 18.02
N THR A 164 -6.44 3.75 18.64
CA THR A 164 -5.57 4.30 19.70
C THR A 164 -4.55 5.28 19.10
N GLY A 165 -4.16 6.28 19.90
CA GLY A 165 -3.18 7.30 19.53
C GLY A 165 -1.77 6.75 19.31
N ALA A 166 -0.90 7.62 18.78
CA ALA A 166 0.53 7.34 18.67
C ALA A 166 1.14 7.23 20.06
N ARG A 167 2.04 6.26 20.24
CA ARG A 167 2.87 6.20 21.44
C ARG A 167 3.79 7.43 21.48
N TYR A 168 4.07 7.92 22.68
CA TYR A 168 5.15 8.89 22.90
C TYR A 168 6.49 8.31 22.40
N ASP A 169 7.49 9.18 22.17
CA ASP A 169 8.80 8.74 21.69
C ASP A 169 9.46 7.77 22.68
N VAL A 170 10.05 6.70 22.15
CA VAL A 170 10.72 5.67 22.93
C VAL A 170 12.21 5.59 22.55
N PRO A 171 13.11 5.31 23.50
CA PRO A 171 14.52 5.16 23.20
C PRO A 171 14.75 3.87 22.41
N PHE A 172 15.61 3.93 21.40
CA PHE A 172 15.99 2.78 20.58
C PHE A 172 17.20 2.10 21.21
N VAL A 173 16.94 1.04 21.99
CA VAL A 173 17.94 0.34 22.79
C VAL A 173 18.42 -0.96 22.12
N ILE A 174 17.65 -1.54 21.21
CA ILE A 174 17.96 -2.83 20.57
C ILE A 174 18.65 -2.65 19.22
N GLN A 175 19.80 -3.30 19.02
CA GLN A 175 20.45 -3.47 17.73
C GLN A 175 20.68 -4.96 17.45
N THR A 176 20.63 -5.35 16.18
CA THR A 176 20.98 -6.71 15.75
C THR A 176 22.20 -6.69 14.85
N LEU A 177 23.17 -7.55 15.15
CA LEU A 177 24.45 -7.66 14.46
C LEU A 177 24.70 -9.13 14.08
N ASN A 178 25.63 -9.36 13.14
CA ASN A 178 26.13 -10.68 12.80
C ASN A 178 25.04 -11.75 12.58
N ILE A 179 23.95 -11.38 11.89
CA ILE A 179 22.85 -12.29 11.60
C ILE A 179 23.36 -13.40 10.67
N THR A 180 23.31 -14.64 11.13
CA THR A 180 23.64 -15.83 10.36
C THR A 180 22.36 -16.56 9.95
N LYS A 181 22.50 -17.81 9.51
CA LYS A 181 21.36 -18.68 9.22
C LYS A 181 20.63 -19.19 10.46
N THR A 182 21.36 -19.33 11.57
CA THR A 182 20.85 -20.02 12.77
C THR A 182 21.16 -19.27 14.07
N SER A 183 21.70 -18.05 13.95
CA SER A 183 22.01 -17.19 15.09
C SER A 183 22.01 -15.72 14.72
N MET A 184 21.93 -14.85 15.72
CA MET A 184 22.20 -13.42 15.59
C MET A 184 22.71 -12.84 16.91
N VAL A 185 23.47 -11.75 16.84
CA VAL A 185 23.88 -11.00 18.03
C VAL A 185 22.85 -9.92 18.31
N VAL A 186 22.31 -9.91 19.53
CA VAL A 186 21.48 -8.82 20.05
C VAL A 186 22.36 -7.94 20.92
N ARG A 187 22.49 -6.67 20.54
CA ARG A 187 23.21 -5.65 21.27
C ARG A 187 22.20 -4.68 21.89
N LEU A 188 22.28 -4.50 23.20
CA LEU A 188 21.49 -3.53 23.94
C LEU A 188 22.37 -2.34 24.31
N ASP A 189 21.89 -1.12 24.06
CA ASP A 189 22.51 0.14 24.45
C ASP A 189 21.53 0.90 25.34
N ARG A 190 21.80 0.93 26.65
CA ARG A 190 20.91 1.57 27.64
C ARG A 190 21.25 3.06 27.86
N ASN A 191 22.23 3.61 27.15
CA ASN A 191 22.66 5.00 27.32
C ASN A 191 21.93 5.95 26.37
N ILE A 192 21.29 6.98 26.93
CA ILE A 192 20.50 7.94 26.15
C ILE A 192 21.22 9.28 25.92
N SER A 193 22.51 9.40 26.24
CA SER A 193 23.25 10.67 26.13
C SER A 193 23.25 11.26 24.70
N LYS A 194 23.12 10.40 23.68
CA LYS A 194 23.05 10.74 22.25
C LYS A 194 21.77 11.46 21.82
N TYR A 195 20.69 11.37 22.61
CA TYR A 195 19.41 12.00 22.28
C TYR A 195 19.40 13.48 22.66
N SER A 196 18.50 14.23 22.04
CA SER A 196 18.24 15.64 22.41
C SER A 196 17.65 15.77 23.80
N ASP A 197 17.76 16.95 24.41
CA ASP A 197 17.24 17.19 25.76
C ASP A 197 15.71 17.04 25.83
N ASP A 198 15.00 17.37 24.74
CA ASP A 198 13.56 17.19 24.62
C ASP A 198 13.16 15.70 24.59
N GLU A 199 13.85 14.88 23.79
CA GLU A 199 13.63 13.42 23.76
C GLU A 199 13.94 12.80 25.12
N LYS A 200 15.08 13.17 25.73
CA LYS A 200 15.45 12.67 27.07
C LYS A 200 14.41 13.02 28.13
N LYS A 201 13.76 14.19 28.03
CA LYS A 201 12.69 14.57 28.95
C LYS A 201 11.49 13.62 28.82
N ILE A 202 11.06 13.31 27.61
CA ILE A 202 10.00 12.33 27.37
C ILE A 202 10.38 10.97 27.98
N PHE A 203 11.62 10.53 27.79
CA PHE A 203 12.06 9.25 28.34
C PHE A 203 12.02 9.22 29.87
N ARG A 204 12.41 10.32 30.53
CA ARG A 204 12.32 10.47 32.00
C ARG A 204 10.90 10.47 32.54
N ASP A 205 9.93 10.95 31.77
CA ASP A 205 8.53 10.97 32.17
C ASP A 205 7.87 9.58 32.12
N HIS A 206 8.47 8.62 31.39
CA HIS A 206 7.85 7.32 31.07
C HIS A 206 8.67 6.07 31.46
N PHE A 207 9.98 6.19 31.71
CA PHE A 207 10.85 5.03 31.97
C PHE A 207 11.71 5.22 33.22
N ASN A 208 12.19 4.10 33.77
CA ASN A 208 13.10 4.13 34.93
C ASN A 208 14.57 4.12 34.51
N PHE A 209 15.41 4.63 35.42
CA PHE A 209 16.85 4.82 35.24
C PHE A 209 17.62 4.19 36.41
N VAL A 210 18.84 3.72 36.15
CA VAL A 210 19.71 3.11 37.17
C VAL A 210 20.76 4.08 37.71
N ASP A 211 20.99 5.20 37.02
CA ASP A 211 21.93 6.23 37.41
C ASP A 211 21.22 7.46 37.99
N ASP A 212 21.93 8.17 38.88
CA ASP A 212 21.42 9.40 39.50
C ASP A 212 21.25 10.54 38.46
N ASP A 213 22.06 10.53 37.39
CA ASP A 213 22.01 11.52 36.30
C ASP A 213 20.89 11.23 35.28
N GLN A 214 20.17 10.11 35.43
CA GLN A 214 19.05 9.68 34.57
C GLN A 214 19.40 9.66 33.07
N ASN A 215 20.56 9.09 32.74
CA ASN A 215 21.02 8.84 31.37
C ASN A 215 21.15 7.36 31.03
N VAL A 216 21.02 6.46 32.00
CA VAL A 216 21.17 5.02 31.86
C VAL A 216 19.85 4.34 32.20
N LEU A 217 19.17 3.84 31.17
CA LEU A 217 17.86 3.20 31.29
C LEU A 217 17.95 1.89 32.08
N LYS A 218 16.90 1.58 32.84
CA LYS A 218 16.76 0.30 33.53
C LYS A 218 16.17 -0.77 32.60
N ILE A 219 17.01 -1.67 32.08
CA ILE A 219 16.56 -2.80 31.25
C ILE A 219 16.75 -4.09 32.04
N ASP A 220 15.64 -4.78 32.35
CA ASP A 220 15.64 -5.97 33.21
C ASP A 220 15.79 -7.27 32.41
N TYR A 221 15.05 -7.39 31.30
CA TYR A 221 15.04 -8.62 30.51
C TYR A 221 14.77 -8.34 29.03
N LEU A 222 15.11 -9.32 28.19
CA LEU A 222 14.71 -9.36 26.79
C LEU A 222 13.81 -10.56 26.52
N THR A 223 12.95 -10.44 25.52
CA THR A 223 12.19 -11.57 24.97
C THR A 223 12.52 -11.74 23.50
N PHE A 224 12.74 -12.98 23.10
CA PHE A 224 13.06 -13.38 21.73
C PHE A 224 12.08 -14.47 21.29
N THR A 225 11.16 -14.12 20.40
CA THR A 225 10.06 -15.02 20.00
C THR A 225 9.96 -15.16 18.49
N ALA A 226 9.46 -16.31 18.01
CA ALA A 226 9.12 -16.45 16.60
C ALA A 226 8.02 -15.45 16.23
N SER A 227 8.24 -14.71 15.15
CA SER A 227 7.25 -13.78 14.62
C SER A 227 6.02 -14.56 14.12
N LYS A 228 4.85 -13.91 14.17
CA LYS A 228 3.63 -14.43 13.52
C LYS A 228 3.79 -14.54 12.00
N SER A 229 4.81 -13.91 11.42
CA SER A 229 5.19 -14.11 10.01
C SER A 229 5.73 -15.52 9.75
N THR A 230 6.39 -16.16 10.72
CA THR A 230 6.95 -17.52 10.63
C THR A 230 6.72 -18.28 11.94
N PRO A 231 5.46 -18.63 12.25
CA PRO A 231 5.07 -19.13 13.58
C PRO A 231 5.66 -20.51 13.92
N ASN A 232 6.10 -21.26 12.91
CA ASN A 232 6.69 -22.59 13.07
C ASN A 232 8.22 -22.56 13.27
N ALA A 233 8.82 -21.37 13.35
CA ALA A 233 10.25 -21.24 13.59
C ALA A 233 10.63 -21.66 15.02
N THR A 234 11.76 -22.35 15.16
CA THR A 234 12.31 -22.71 16.47
C THR A 234 13.05 -21.54 17.09
N THR A 235 12.86 -21.34 18.39
CA THR A 235 13.67 -20.45 19.22
C THR A 235 14.35 -21.24 20.32
N ASN A 236 15.52 -20.78 20.76
CA ASN A 236 16.14 -21.30 21.96
C ASN A 236 15.29 -20.87 23.19
N PRO A 237 14.75 -21.81 23.99
CA PRO A 237 13.87 -21.50 25.13
C PRO A 237 14.48 -20.56 26.17
N THR A 238 15.81 -20.53 26.28
CA THR A 238 16.54 -19.62 27.18
C THR A 238 16.22 -18.15 26.90
N TYR A 239 15.92 -17.79 25.64
CA TYR A 239 15.70 -16.40 25.24
C TYR A 239 14.23 -16.02 25.09
N LEU A 240 13.29 -16.94 25.33
CA LEU A 240 11.86 -16.59 25.39
C LEU A 240 11.58 -15.55 26.48
N HIS A 241 12.33 -15.63 27.57
CA HIS A 241 12.45 -14.61 28.62
C HIS A 241 13.85 -14.73 29.23
N PHE A 242 14.70 -13.75 28.95
CA PHE A 242 16.08 -13.75 29.40
C PHE A 242 16.35 -12.56 30.31
N ASP A 243 16.43 -12.83 31.61
CA ASP A 243 16.86 -11.87 32.62
C ASP A 243 18.31 -11.45 32.34
N ILE A 244 18.54 -10.14 32.21
CA ILE A 244 19.86 -9.61 31.92
C ILE A 244 20.60 -9.41 33.24
N PRO A 245 21.67 -10.17 33.52
CA PRO A 245 22.40 -9.99 34.77
C PRO A 245 23.18 -8.67 34.72
N GLU A 246 23.29 -7.97 35.85
CA GLU A 246 24.00 -6.68 35.89
C GLU A 246 25.46 -6.78 35.40
N SER A 247 26.10 -7.95 35.59
CA SER A 247 27.45 -8.22 35.09
C SER A 247 27.58 -8.28 33.56
N ALA A 248 26.48 -8.33 32.81
CA ALA A 248 26.51 -8.32 31.35
C ALA A 248 26.74 -6.91 30.78
N TRP A 249 26.48 -5.86 31.56
CA TRP A 249 26.64 -4.48 31.12
C TRP A 249 28.11 -4.06 31.23
N VAL A 250 28.73 -3.76 30.08
CA VAL A 250 30.06 -3.19 29.98
C VAL A 250 29.96 -1.87 29.23
N ASN A 251 30.22 -0.76 29.93
CA ASN A 251 30.01 0.61 29.41
C ASN A 251 28.57 0.81 28.89
N ASP A 252 27.56 0.42 29.69
CA ASP A 252 26.13 0.53 29.35
C ASP A 252 25.68 -0.24 28.10
N VAL A 253 26.50 -1.17 27.64
CA VAL A 253 26.20 -2.05 26.51
C VAL A 253 26.24 -3.50 26.96
N ALA A 254 25.26 -4.28 26.51
CA ALA A 254 25.24 -5.73 26.68
C ALA A 254 25.07 -6.41 25.31
N GLU A 255 25.78 -7.52 25.08
CA GLU A 255 25.72 -8.27 23.83
C GLU A 255 25.47 -9.76 24.10
N PHE A 256 24.50 -10.32 23.39
CA PHE A 256 24.10 -11.72 23.51
C PHE A 256 24.08 -12.38 22.14
N THR A 257 24.78 -13.49 21.99
CA THR A 257 24.62 -14.34 20.80
C THR A 257 23.43 -15.25 21.03
N ILE A 258 22.35 -15.01 20.27
CA ILE A 258 21.15 -15.83 20.27
C ILE A 258 21.35 -16.94 19.24
N ASP A 259 21.39 -18.19 19.68
CA ASP A 259 21.55 -19.37 18.83
C ASP A 259 20.29 -20.25 18.79
N GLY A 260 20.35 -21.39 18.10
CA GLY A 260 19.23 -22.33 17.99
C GLY A 260 18.07 -21.83 17.13
N LEU A 261 18.32 -20.84 16.26
CA LEU A 261 17.31 -20.26 15.38
C LEU A 261 17.13 -21.14 14.14
N SER A 262 15.89 -21.27 13.68
CA SER A 262 15.56 -21.78 12.34
C SER A 262 16.08 -20.83 11.25
N GLU A 263 16.49 -21.38 10.11
CA GLU A 263 16.77 -20.61 8.89
C GLU A 263 15.49 -19.96 8.34
N ASN A 264 15.63 -18.94 7.51
CA ASN A 264 14.52 -18.30 6.77
C ASN A 264 13.35 -17.84 7.64
N SER A 265 13.65 -17.47 8.87
CA SER A 265 12.65 -17.26 9.92
C SER A 265 12.75 -15.86 10.47
N VAL A 266 11.61 -15.31 10.84
CA VAL A 266 11.48 -13.96 11.36
C VAL A 266 11.24 -14.02 12.87
N TYR A 267 11.93 -13.18 13.62
CA TYR A 267 11.87 -13.16 15.08
C TYR A 267 11.57 -11.75 15.59
N ASN A 268 10.81 -11.69 16.68
CA ASN A 268 10.54 -10.48 17.44
C ASN A 268 11.49 -10.41 18.63
N ILE A 269 12.08 -9.23 18.81
CA ILE A 269 13.04 -8.92 19.87
C ILE A 269 12.52 -7.71 20.60
N ASP A 270 12.25 -7.88 21.89
CA ASP A 270 11.74 -6.81 22.76
C ASP A 270 12.63 -6.70 24.00
N ALA A 271 12.80 -5.47 24.49
CA ALA A 271 13.54 -5.15 25.70
C ALA A 271 12.60 -4.46 26.69
N TRP A 272 12.68 -4.87 27.96
CA TRP A 272 11.64 -4.58 28.94
C TRP A 272 12.19 -3.98 30.23
N ASP A 273 11.42 -3.06 30.80
CA ASP A 273 11.50 -2.65 32.20
C ASP A 273 10.37 -3.32 32.98
N SER A 274 10.72 -4.26 33.86
CA SER A 274 9.74 -5.03 34.65
C SER A 274 9.04 -4.20 35.73
N SER A 275 9.54 -3.00 36.03
CA SER A 275 8.94 -2.12 37.04
C SER A 275 7.79 -1.24 36.52
N ILE A 276 7.54 -1.24 35.21
CA ILE A 276 6.39 -0.58 34.59
C ILE A 276 5.24 -1.59 34.49
N GLU A 277 4.12 -1.31 35.16
CA GLU A 277 2.98 -2.24 35.29
C GLU A 277 2.30 -2.54 33.95
N ALA A 278 2.07 -1.50 33.13
CA ALA A 278 1.43 -1.64 31.84
C ALA A 278 2.42 -2.20 30.81
N LYS A 279 2.20 -3.43 30.34
CA LYS A 279 3.08 -4.08 29.35
C LYS A 279 3.32 -3.23 28.10
N VAL A 280 2.27 -2.57 27.58
CA VAL A 280 2.39 -1.71 26.39
C VAL A 280 3.30 -0.50 26.60
N ASP A 281 3.56 -0.10 27.86
CA ASP A 281 4.49 0.94 28.26
C ASP A 281 5.86 0.40 28.68
N ALA A 282 5.91 -0.81 29.24
CA ALA A 282 7.12 -1.44 29.74
C ALA A 282 8.15 -1.81 28.66
N CYS A 283 7.69 -2.04 27.42
CA CYS A 283 8.57 -2.33 26.30
C CYS A 283 9.23 -1.04 25.81
N TYR A 284 10.57 -1.00 25.72
CA TYR A 284 11.27 0.14 25.15
C TYR A 284 10.99 0.27 23.64
N ASN A 285 11.64 -0.57 22.84
CA ASN A 285 11.37 -0.71 21.43
C ASN A 285 11.35 -2.19 21.07
N SER A 286 10.66 -2.48 19.97
CA SER A 286 10.58 -3.82 19.39
C SER A 286 11.33 -3.81 18.06
N VAL A 287 12.04 -4.89 17.76
CA VAL A 287 12.71 -5.07 16.46
C VAL A 287 12.29 -6.42 15.89
N MET A 288 11.97 -6.45 14.60
CA MET A 288 11.69 -7.67 13.86
C MET A 288 12.87 -7.93 12.91
N LYS A 289 13.48 -9.12 12.99
CA LYS A 289 14.62 -9.50 12.13
C LYS A 289 14.52 -10.90 11.61
N SER A 290 15.02 -11.09 10.39
CA SER A 290 15.04 -12.39 9.71
C SER A 290 16.41 -13.04 9.77
N THR A 291 16.47 -14.33 10.13
CA THR A 291 17.61 -15.17 9.79
C THR A 291 17.65 -15.38 8.28
N LYS A 292 18.87 -15.47 7.73
CA LYS A 292 19.05 -15.69 6.30
C LYS A 292 19.02 -17.18 5.99
N GLY A 293 18.77 -17.53 4.74
CA GLY A 293 19.09 -18.85 4.22
C GLY A 293 19.62 -18.73 2.81
N THR A 294 19.84 -19.87 2.17
CA THR A 294 20.31 -19.90 0.78
C THR A 294 19.12 -20.20 -0.12
N PRO A 295 18.78 -19.33 -1.08
CA PRO A 295 17.77 -19.63 -2.10
C PRO A 295 18.05 -20.98 -2.75
N GLY A 296 17.01 -21.81 -2.88
CA GLY A 296 17.13 -23.08 -3.57
C GLY A 296 17.27 -22.91 -5.08
N ALA A 297 17.39 -24.03 -5.79
CA ALA A 297 17.20 -24.02 -7.24
C ALA A 297 15.81 -23.45 -7.59
N PRO A 298 15.62 -22.82 -8.77
CA PRO A 298 14.31 -22.33 -9.18
C PRO A 298 13.24 -23.42 -9.11
N ILE A 299 12.05 -23.07 -8.61
CA ILE A 299 10.91 -23.98 -8.48
C ILE A 299 10.01 -23.77 -9.69
N LEU A 300 9.88 -24.80 -10.55
CA LEU A 300 8.92 -24.79 -11.65
C LEU A 300 7.52 -25.11 -11.12
N ILE A 301 6.59 -24.17 -11.28
CA ILE A 301 5.17 -24.37 -10.99
C ILE A 301 4.53 -24.99 -12.23
N LYS A 302 4.34 -26.31 -12.20
CA LYS A 302 3.66 -27.06 -13.27
C LYS A 302 2.21 -26.63 -13.37
N HIS A 303 1.79 -26.21 -14.56
CA HIS A 303 0.44 -25.75 -14.86
C HIS A 303 -0.57 -26.89 -14.73
N VAL A 304 -1.56 -26.67 -13.86
CA VAL A 304 -2.74 -27.53 -13.74
C VAL A 304 -3.97 -26.63 -13.79
N PRO A 305 -4.79 -26.70 -14.87
CA PRO A 305 -5.89 -25.77 -15.04
C PRO A 305 -6.99 -25.98 -14.00
N THR A 306 -7.50 -24.86 -13.50
CA THR A 306 -8.62 -24.78 -12.59
C THR A 306 -9.89 -24.51 -13.40
N ALA A 307 -10.88 -25.39 -13.32
CA ALA A 307 -12.17 -25.19 -14.01
C ALA A 307 -13.15 -24.32 -13.19
N LYS A 308 -13.08 -24.40 -11.86
CA LYS A 308 -13.94 -23.65 -10.95
C LYS A 308 -13.11 -22.93 -9.91
N ASP A 309 -13.42 -21.67 -9.68
CA ASP A 309 -12.79 -20.88 -8.64
C ASP A 309 -13.81 -20.46 -7.59
N THR A 310 -13.31 -20.26 -6.38
CA THR A 310 -14.12 -20.01 -5.19
C THR A 310 -13.72 -18.66 -4.61
N ILE A 311 -14.71 -17.76 -4.47
CA ILE A 311 -14.54 -16.40 -3.94
C ILE A 311 -15.42 -16.23 -2.72
N GLY A 312 -14.85 -15.70 -1.63
CA GLY A 312 -15.53 -15.56 -0.34
C GLY A 312 -15.25 -16.73 0.59
N THR A 313 -15.77 -16.65 1.81
CA THR A 313 -15.59 -17.64 2.87
C THR A 313 -16.93 -17.96 3.53
N GLY A 314 -17.05 -19.15 4.14
CA GLY A 314 -18.25 -19.59 4.85
C GLY A 314 -19.51 -19.55 3.97
N GLU A 315 -20.59 -18.99 4.51
CA GLU A 315 -21.90 -18.89 3.84
C GLU A 315 -21.90 -17.94 2.62
N ASN A 316 -20.91 -17.05 2.51
CA ASN A 316 -20.75 -16.09 1.40
C ASN A 316 -19.85 -16.62 0.27
N MET A 317 -19.51 -17.91 0.33
CA MET A 317 -18.68 -18.58 -0.67
C MET A 317 -19.45 -18.75 -1.99
N ASN A 318 -18.95 -18.13 -3.05
CA ASN A 318 -19.48 -18.26 -4.41
C ASN A 318 -18.52 -19.08 -5.27
N ILE A 319 -19.09 -20.01 -6.05
CA ILE A 319 -18.34 -20.86 -6.99
C ILE A 319 -18.60 -20.37 -8.41
N TYR A 320 -17.54 -20.03 -9.12
CA TYR A 320 -17.59 -19.53 -10.49
C TYR A 320 -16.94 -20.52 -11.47
N ASP A 321 -17.55 -20.70 -12.64
CA ASP A 321 -16.91 -21.40 -13.76
C ASP A 321 -15.92 -20.44 -14.44
N ILE A 322 -14.65 -20.83 -14.46
CA ILE A 322 -13.56 -20.09 -15.09
C ILE A 322 -12.84 -20.94 -16.15
N SER A 323 -13.43 -22.07 -16.56
CA SER A 323 -12.82 -23.03 -17.48
C SER A 323 -12.39 -22.41 -18.82
N SER A 324 -13.08 -21.36 -19.29
CA SER A 324 -12.73 -20.62 -20.49
C SER A 324 -11.36 -19.92 -20.43
N TYR A 325 -10.85 -19.64 -19.24
CA TYR A 325 -9.56 -18.98 -19.02
C TYR A 325 -8.38 -19.96 -19.00
N ASN A 326 -8.64 -21.27 -18.83
CA ASN A 326 -7.61 -22.31 -18.74
C ASN A 326 -6.45 -21.94 -17.79
N SER A 327 -6.78 -21.34 -16.65
CA SER A 327 -5.83 -20.73 -15.74
C SER A 327 -5.59 -21.59 -14.50
N MET A 328 -4.39 -21.54 -13.93
CA MET A 328 -4.04 -22.20 -12.65
C MET A 328 -3.98 -21.18 -11.52
N LYS A 329 -4.57 -21.50 -10.37
CA LYS A 329 -4.56 -20.62 -9.18
C LYS A 329 -3.18 -20.60 -8.51
N LEU A 330 -2.72 -19.41 -8.09
CA LEU A 330 -1.44 -19.19 -7.42
C LEU A 330 -1.56 -18.75 -5.96
N ASP A 331 -2.76 -18.42 -5.47
CA ASP A 331 -3.01 -17.87 -4.13
C ASP A 331 -2.31 -18.67 -3.02
N ASP A 332 -2.53 -19.99 -2.95
CA ASP A 332 -1.99 -20.83 -1.88
C ASP A 332 -0.47 -20.98 -1.97
N ILE A 333 0.09 -20.99 -3.17
CA ILE A 333 1.55 -21.12 -3.37
C ILE A 333 2.25 -19.91 -2.76
N ILE A 334 1.79 -18.71 -3.09
CA ILE A 334 2.40 -17.47 -2.59
C ILE A 334 2.08 -17.27 -1.10
N SER A 335 0.85 -17.58 -0.68
CA SER A 335 0.43 -17.40 0.72
C SER A 335 1.22 -18.32 1.65
N ASN A 336 1.38 -19.60 1.29
CA ASN A 336 2.17 -20.56 2.07
C ASN A 336 3.66 -20.22 2.07
N TYR A 337 4.20 -19.72 0.94
CA TYR A 337 5.61 -19.34 0.86
C TYR A 337 6.02 -18.29 1.88
N ASN A 338 5.15 -17.32 2.17
CA ASN A 338 5.48 -16.22 3.08
C ASN A 338 5.85 -16.69 4.50
N SER A 339 5.22 -17.76 5.00
CA SER A 339 5.48 -18.30 6.35
C SER A 339 6.34 -19.57 6.37
N ASP A 340 6.71 -20.08 5.20
CA ASP A 340 7.51 -21.29 5.05
C ASP A 340 8.95 -21.06 5.54
N VAL A 341 9.38 -21.83 6.56
CA VAL A 341 10.75 -21.77 7.10
C VAL A 341 11.75 -22.63 6.30
N THR A 342 11.24 -23.52 5.44
CA THR A 342 12.03 -24.49 4.67
C THR A 342 12.50 -23.93 3.33
N VAL A 343 11.79 -22.93 2.80
CA VAL A 343 12.14 -22.26 1.55
C VAL A 343 12.69 -20.87 1.87
N ALA A 344 13.88 -20.57 1.37
CA ALA A 344 14.54 -19.30 1.66
C ALA A 344 13.92 -18.10 0.95
N GLU A 345 14.09 -16.92 1.57
CA GLU A 345 13.80 -15.64 0.92
C GLU A 345 14.61 -15.49 -0.38
N ASN A 346 14.08 -14.75 -1.36
CA ASN A 346 14.59 -14.64 -2.73
C ASN A 346 14.49 -15.93 -3.55
N GLN A 347 13.64 -16.88 -3.17
CA GLN A 347 13.31 -18.03 -4.01
C GLN A 347 12.78 -17.57 -5.37
N VAL A 348 13.21 -18.27 -6.43
CA VAL A 348 12.74 -18.05 -7.79
C VAL A 348 11.66 -19.08 -8.12
N PHE A 349 10.51 -18.61 -8.58
CA PHE A 349 9.41 -19.41 -9.09
C PHE A 349 9.29 -19.22 -10.60
N TYR A 350 9.36 -20.32 -11.34
CA TYR A 350 9.14 -20.35 -12.78
C TYR A 350 7.70 -20.72 -13.11
N LEU A 351 7.13 -19.96 -14.04
CA LEU A 351 5.88 -20.26 -14.73
C LEU A 351 6.17 -20.76 -16.14
N GLU A 352 5.43 -21.76 -16.61
CA GLU A 352 5.54 -22.27 -17.97
C GLU A 352 5.05 -21.21 -18.98
N GLY A 353 5.84 -20.92 -20.00
CA GLY A 353 5.47 -19.94 -21.02
C GLY A 353 4.34 -20.43 -21.93
N GLY A 354 3.47 -19.51 -22.35
CA GLY A 354 2.25 -19.83 -23.12
C GLY A 354 1.14 -20.46 -22.28
N LYS A 355 1.28 -20.46 -20.95
CA LYS A 355 0.25 -20.88 -19.99
C LYS A 355 -0.30 -19.68 -19.23
N THR A 356 -1.47 -19.89 -18.64
CA THR A 356 -2.21 -18.87 -17.90
C THR A 356 -2.32 -19.25 -16.43
N TYR A 357 -2.12 -18.29 -15.56
CA TYR A 357 -2.22 -18.40 -14.12
C TYR A 357 -3.11 -17.29 -13.58
N HIS A 358 -3.58 -17.39 -12.35
CA HIS A 358 -4.40 -16.35 -11.74
C HIS A 358 -4.22 -16.26 -10.22
N PHE A 359 -4.52 -15.06 -9.72
CA PHE A 359 -4.85 -14.81 -8.32
C PHE A 359 -6.33 -14.46 -8.21
N THR A 360 -6.96 -14.83 -7.11
CA THR A 360 -8.38 -14.57 -6.86
C THR A 360 -8.57 -13.60 -5.70
N SER A 361 -7.77 -13.79 -4.65
CA SER A 361 -7.74 -12.98 -3.44
C SER A 361 -6.60 -11.95 -3.50
N ASN A 362 -6.49 -11.11 -2.48
CA ASN A 362 -5.38 -10.15 -2.35
C ASN A 362 -4.21 -10.82 -1.63
N PRO A 363 -3.25 -11.47 -2.30
CA PRO A 363 -2.13 -12.14 -1.62
C PRO A 363 -1.23 -11.12 -0.94
N ASN A 364 -0.89 -11.40 0.32
CA ASN A 364 0.14 -10.67 1.05
C ASN A 364 1.52 -11.05 0.50
N ILE A 365 2.44 -10.10 0.44
CA ILE A 365 3.84 -10.33 0.10
C ILE A 365 4.68 -9.66 1.19
N TYR A 366 5.17 -10.46 2.12
CA TYR A 366 6.05 -10.01 3.21
C TYR A 366 7.33 -10.84 3.33
N LYS A 367 7.66 -11.56 2.25
CA LYS A 367 8.90 -12.30 2.05
C LYS A 367 9.34 -12.17 0.59
N GLY A 368 10.58 -11.76 0.35
CA GLY A 368 11.12 -11.53 -0.99
C GLY A 368 11.06 -12.77 -1.88
N MET A 369 10.73 -12.61 -3.17
CA MET A 369 10.68 -13.67 -4.17
C MET A 369 10.90 -13.11 -5.59
N THR A 370 11.23 -14.00 -6.53
CA THR A 370 11.10 -13.72 -7.97
C THR A 370 10.03 -14.62 -8.57
N LEU A 371 8.99 -14.03 -9.15
CA LEU A 371 8.03 -14.74 -10.00
C LEU A 371 8.33 -14.40 -11.47
N ARG A 372 8.60 -15.41 -12.29
CA ARG A 372 8.95 -15.17 -13.70
C ARG A 372 8.55 -16.30 -14.65
N THR A 373 8.46 -15.99 -15.93
CA THR A 373 8.39 -17.04 -16.96
C THR A 373 9.70 -17.84 -16.96
N ASN A 374 9.61 -19.15 -17.17
CA ASN A 374 10.76 -20.03 -17.38
C ASN A 374 11.67 -19.47 -18.49
N PRO A 375 12.97 -19.21 -18.23
CA PRO A 375 13.89 -18.67 -19.23
C PRO A 375 13.96 -19.45 -20.54
N GLU A 376 13.79 -20.78 -20.50
CA GLU A 376 13.77 -21.62 -21.71
C GLU A 376 12.57 -21.33 -22.63
N ASP A 377 11.43 -20.96 -22.05
CA ASP A 377 10.24 -20.56 -22.79
C ASP A 377 10.35 -19.12 -23.29
N VAL A 378 10.95 -18.22 -22.51
CA VAL A 378 11.24 -16.83 -22.94
C VAL A 378 12.15 -16.84 -24.16
N ALA A 379 13.18 -17.70 -24.20
CA ALA A 379 14.05 -17.87 -25.36
C ALA A 379 13.31 -18.34 -26.62
N GLN A 380 12.13 -18.95 -26.47
CA GLN A 380 11.22 -19.36 -27.55
C GLN A 380 10.17 -18.28 -27.88
N GLY A 381 10.25 -17.10 -27.27
CA GLY A 381 9.27 -16.02 -27.45
C GLY A 381 7.94 -16.26 -26.72
N LYS A 382 7.88 -17.20 -25.78
CA LYS A 382 6.68 -17.48 -24.98
C LYS A 382 6.76 -16.76 -23.64
N ARG A 383 5.61 -16.30 -23.15
CA ARG A 383 5.47 -15.69 -21.82
C ARG A 383 4.27 -16.28 -21.09
N ALA A 384 4.39 -16.42 -19.78
CA ALA A 384 3.27 -16.79 -18.93
C ALA A 384 2.36 -15.58 -18.73
N LYS A 385 1.04 -15.81 -18.77
CA LYS A 385 0.02 -14.81 -18.47
C LYS A 385 -0.48 -14.99 -17.04
N VAL A 386 -0.61 -13.90 -16.29
CA VAL A 386 -1.10 -13.89 -14.91
C VAL A 386 -2.29 -12.95 -14.77
N TYR A 387 -3.44 -13.50 -14.41
CA TYR A 387 -4.64 -12.71 -14.12
C TYR A 387 -4.68 -12.23 -12.68
N LEU A 388 -4.92 -10.94 -12.46
CA LEU A 388 -5.23 -10.38 -11.14
C LEU A 388 -6.73 -10.37 -10.93
N SER A 389 -7.30 -11.58 -10.84
CA SER A 389 -8.72 -11.87 -10.91
C SER A 389 -9.32 -11.31 -12.21
N GLY A 390 -10.47 -10.65 -12.18
CA GLY A 390 -11.09 -10.08 -13.38
C GLY A 390 -11.70 -11.11 -14.31
N MET A 391 -11.95 -12.33 -13.83
CA MET A 391 -12.56 -13.43 -14.58
C MET A 391 -14.03 -13.65 -14.22
N THR A 392 -14.52 -12.97 -13.18
CA THR A 392 -15.84 -13.17 -12.60
C THR A 392 -16.49 -11.85 -12.18
N LYS A 393 -17.80 -11.86 -11.96
CA LYS A 393 -18.60 -10.71 -11.51
C LYS A 393 -19.48 -11.10 -10.33
N THR A 394 -19.61 -10.17 -9.38
CA THR A 394 -20.64 -10.21 -8.34
C THR A 394 -21.65 -9.09 -8.65
N GLY A 395 -22.84 -9.47 -9.12
CA GLY A 395 -23.78 -8.52 -9.71
C GLY A 395 -23.17 -7.82 -10.94
N ALA A 396 -23.17 -6.48 -10.95
CA ALA A 396 -22.56 -5.68 -12.02
C ALA A 396 -21.05 -5.43 -11.83
N ASN A 397 -20.50 -5.76 -10.66
CA ASN A 397 -19.12 -5.44 -10.30
C ASN A 397 -18.19 -6.58 -10.66
N VAL A 398 -17.08 -6.26 -11.33
CA VAL A 398 -16.02 -7.21 -11.65
C VAL A 398 -15.22 -7.48 -10.38
N ASN A 399 -15.00 -8.75 -10.08
CA ASN A 399 -14.14 -9.14 -8.97
C ASN A 399 -12.69 -8.93 -9.40
N THR A 400 -11.90 -8.19 -8.61
CA THR A 400 -10.50 -7.89 -8.89
C THR A 400 -9.67 -8.10 -7.64
N CYS A 401 -8.37 -8.37 -7.80
CA CYS A 401 -7.45 -8.44 -6.68
C CYS A 401 -6.17 -7.63 -6.91
N ASN A 402 -5.40 -7.42 -5.84
CA ASN A 402 -4.13 -6.70 -5.85
C ASN A 402 -3.10 -7.49 -5.03
N PHE A 403 -1.82 -7.35 -5.36
CA PHE A 403 -0.75 -7.76 -4.43
C PHE A 403 -0.73 -6.80 -3.24
N MET A 404 -0.78 -7.32 -2.01
CA MET A 404 -0.67 -6.52 -0.80
C MET A 404 0.77 -6.57 -0.31
N LEU A 405 1.51 -5.47 -0.46
CA LEU A 405 2.88 -5.36 0.04
C LEU A 405 2.85 -5.25 1.57
N GLY A 406 3.53 -6.18 2.23
CA GLY A 406 3.47 -6.35 3.68
C GLY A 406 2.21 -7.11 4.13
N ARG A 407 1.83 -6.89 5.39
CA ARG A 407 0.61 -7.45 6.01
C ARG A 407 0.10 -6.53 7.12
N GLN A 408 -1.13 -6.78 7.57
CA GLN A 408 -1.66 -6.18 8.79
C GLN A 408 -0.97 -6.78 10.03
N PRO A 409 -0.88 -6.04 11.15
CA PRO A 409 -0.41 -6.58 12.42
C PRO A 409 -1.39 -7.65 12.94
N ASN A 410 -0.85 -8.66 13.63
CA ASN A 410 -1.64 -9.60 14.42
C ASN A 410 -1.84 -9.07 15.84
N ALA A 411 -2.74 -9.70 16.60
CA ALA A 411 -2.96 -9.34 18.00
C ALA A 411 -1.64 -9.41 18.79
N GLY A 412 -1.36 -8.35 19.55
CA GLY A 412 -0.14 -8.22 20.35
C GLY A 412 1.12 -7.82 19.57
N GLU A 413 1.10 -7.70 18.24
CA GLU A 413 2.25 -7.19 17.48
C GLU A 413 2.29 -5.66 17.49
N ASN A 414 3.47 -5.09 17.66
CA ASN A 414 3.69 -3.67 17.49
C ASN A 414 3.68 -3.32 15.99
N SER A 415 2.65 -2.61 15.54
CA SER A 415 2.43 -2.27 14.14
C SER A 415 3.46 -1.29 13.57
N THR A 416 4.21 -0.58 14.43
CA THR A 416 5.19 0.44 14.00
C THR A 416 6.52 -0.16 13.54
N ILE A 417 6.78 -1.44 13.84
CA ILE A 417 7.99 -2.11 13.37
C ILE A 417 7.90 -2.38 11.87
N THR A 418 9.01 -2.21 11.16
CA THR A 418 9.11 -2.54 9.74
C THR A 418 9.30 -4.04 9.50
N LEU A 419 8.59 -4.58 8.52
CA LEU A 419 8.86 -5.87 7.92
C LEU A 419 10.06 -5.74 6.98
N ASP A 420 11.17 -6.40 7.30
CA ASP A 420 12.34 -6.49 6.41
C ASP A 420 12.04 -7.47 5.28
N ILE A 421 12.04 -6.97 4.04
CA ILE A 421 11.82 -7.73 2.81
C ILE A 421 13.02 -7.49 1.90
N ASP A 422 13.62 -8.56 1.39
CA ASP A 422 14.77 -8.43 0.51
C ASP A 422 14.34 -7.98 -0.91
N SER A 423 14.19 -8.91 -1.86
CA SER A 423 13.83 -8.58 -3.23
C SER A 423 12.47 -9.14 -3.63
N ILE A 424 11.57 -8.30 -4.13
CA ILE A 424 10.35 -8.72 -4.83
C ILE A 424 10.51 -8.41 -6.31
N ARG A 425 10.47 -9.43 -7.17
CA ARG A 425 10.68 -9.28 -8.62
C ARG A 425 9.61 -9.98 -9.42
N PHE A 426 9.08 -9.29 -10.41
CA PHE A 426 8.23 -9.85 -11.45
C PHE A 426 8.94 -9.72 -12.80
N MET A 427 9.22 -10.84 -13.47
CA MET A 427 10.04 -10.82 -14.70
C MET A 427 9.41 -11.60 -15.84
N ASP A 428 9.40 -11.03 -17.04
CA ASP A 428 8.96 -11.70 -18.26
C ASP A 428 7.47 -12.15 -18.23
N LEU A 429 6.57 -11.42 -17.54
CA LEU A 429 5.16 -11.83 -17.30
C LEU A 429 4.11 -10.90 -17.90
N ASP A 430 3.09 -11.47 -18.55
CA ASP A 430 1.94 -10.71 -19.04
C ASP A 430 0.85 -10.63 -17.98
N PHE A 431 0.62 -9.45 -17.41
CA PHE A 431 -0.43 -9.22 -16.43
C PHE A 431 -1.69 -8.63 -17.07
N ASP A 432 -2.84 -9.18 -16.68
CA ASP A 432 -4.13 -8.83 -17.27
C ASP A 432 -5.26 -8.93 -16.22
N VAL A 433 -6.31 -8.14 -16.43
CA VAL A 433 -7.57 -8.18 -15.67
C VAL A 433 -8.69 -8.21 -16.72
N PRO A 434 -9.06 -9.39 -17.23
CA PRO A 434 -9.67 -9.51 -18.55
C PRO A 434 -11.07 -8.89 -18.68
N MET A 435 -11.83 -8.81 -17.58
CA MET A 435 -13.14 -8.16 -17.55
C MET A 435 -13.10 -6.74 -17.00
N ALA A 436 -11.94 -6.12 -16.83
CA ALA A 436 -11.82 -4.80 -16.21
C ALA A 436 -12.67 -3.73 -16.91
N THR A 437 -13.50 -3.04 -16.13
CA THR A 437 -14.35 -1.94 -16.59
C THR A 437 -13.76 -0.60 -16.20
N ASN A 438 -13.82 0.38 -17.10
CA ASN A 438 -13.31 1.75 -16.91
C ASN A 438 -14.45 2.78 -16.78
N TYR A 439 -14.12 4.06 -16.69
CA TYR A 439 -15.12 5.14 -16.58
C TYR A 439 -16.11 5.16 -17.76
N GLY A 440 -15.67 4.84 -18.97
CA GLY A 440 -16.52 4.77 -20.15
C GLY A 440 -17.64 3.73 -20.02
N HIS A 441 -17.34 2.55 -19.45
CA HIS A 441 -18.37 1.55 -19.12
C HIS A 441 -19.42 2.10 -18.15
N ALA A 442 -18.99 2.92 -17.19
CA ALA A 442 -19.89 3.54 -16.23
C ALA A 442 -20.82 4.56 -16.92
N GLN A 443 -20.32 5.29 -17.92
CA GLN A 443 -21.13 6.22 -18.72
C GLN A 443 -22.11 5.52 -19.65
N GLU A 444 -21.75 4.32 -20.11
CA GLU A 444 -22.60 3.48 -20.96
C GLU A 444 -23.61 2.63 -20.15
N GLY A 445 -23.48 2.59 -18.82
CA GLY A 445 -24.34 1.79 -17.94
C GLY A 445 -24.02 0.29 -17.98
N THR A 446 -22.83 -0.12 -18.41
CA THR A 446 -22.43 -1.52 -18.59
C THR A 446 -21.56 -2.07 -17.45
N GLY A 447 -21.05 -1.20 -16.57
CA GLY A 447 -20.34 -1.56 -15.35
C GLY A 447 -19.63 -0.38 -14.69
N ASN A 448 -19.42 -0.44 -13.37
CA ASN A 448 -18.64 0.59 -12.67
C ASN A 448 -17.15 0.49 -12.98
N ALA A 449 -16.41 1.60 -12.95
CA ALA A 449 -14.96 1.55 -13.10
C ALA A 449 -14.33 0.73 -11.96
N VAL A 450 -13.47 -0.25 -12.28
CA VAL A 450 -12.88 -1.12 -11.26
C VAL A 450 -11.84 -0.40 -10.42
N GLY A 451 -11.86 -0.69 -9.12
CA GLY A 451 -11.03 -0.03 -8.13
C GLY A 451 -9.65 -0.66 -7.90
N ASN A 452 -9.06 -1.29 -8.92
CA ASN A 452 -7.90 -2.18 -8.78
C ASN A 452 -6.52 -1.50 -8.90
N TYR A 453 -5.52 -2.19 -8.37
CA TYR A 453 -4.11 -1.84 -8.37
C TYR A 453 -3.30 -3.07 -8.79
N PHE A 454 -2.09 -2.88 -9.30
CA PHE A 454 -1.15 -4.00 -9.40
C PHE A 454 -0.70 -4.40 -7.99
N MET A 455 -0.23 -3.42 -7.23
CA MET A 455 0.24 -3.58 -5.85
C MET A 455 -0.25 -2.44 -4.97
N ASN A 456 -0.75 -2.78 -3.79
CA ASN A 456 -1.28 -1.85 -2.80
C ASN A 456 -0.77 -2.24 -1.40
N MET A 457 -1.03 -1.39 -0.42
CA MET A 457 -0.74 -1.65 0.98
C MET A 457 -2.01 -1.49 1.81
N TYR A 458 -2.13 -2.19 2.95
CA TYR A 458 -3.23 -1.94 3.89
C TYR A 458 -3.04 -0.59 4.57
N SER A 459 -4.11 0.18 4.77
CA SER A 459 -4.03 1.46 5.49
C SER A 459 -3.57 1.31 6.94
N ASN A 460 -3.82 0.15 7.54
CA ASN A 460 -3.34 -0.27 8.85
C ASN A 460 -2.27 -1.39 8.75
N GLY A 461 -1.56 -1.47 7.61
CA GLY A 461 -0.45 -2.40 7.43
C GLY A 461 0.74 -2.05 8.32
N MET A 462 1.55 -3.04 8.69
CA MET A 462 2.82 -2.81 9.39
C MET A 462 3.78 -1.97 8.54
N GLY A 463 4.79 -1.34 9.16
CA GLY A 463 5.88 -0.70 8.39
C GLY A 463 6.57 -1.68 7.45
N ILE A 464 7.25 -1.18 6.42
CA ILE A 464 8.02 -2.03 5.49
C ILE A 464 9.41 -1.46 5.25
N ASN A 465 10.36 -2.37 5.05
CA ASN A 465 11.72 -2.07 4.66
C ASN A 465 12.14 -3.01 3.53
N VAL A 466 12.04 -2.53 2.29
CA VAL A 466 12.23 -3.33 1.07
C VAL A 466 13.57 -2.99 0.42
N THR A 467 14.42 -3.99 0.21
CA THR A 467 15.71 -3.80 -0.46
C THR A 467 15.54 -3.52 -1.95
N LEU A 468 14.70 -4.30 -2.63
CA LEU A 468 14.42 -4.13 -4.05
C LEU A 468 12.97 -4.51 -4.40
N LEU A 469 12.28 -3.63 -5.10
CA LEU A 469 11.02 -3.90 -5.78
C LEU A 469 11.21 -3.70 -7.29
N GLU A 470 11.06 -4.77 -8.07
CA GLU A 470 11.37 -4.77 -9.51
C GLU A 470 10.24 -5.35 -10.37
N TRP A 471 9.92 -4.62 -11.44
CA TRP A 471 9.20 -5.12 -12.60
C TRP A 471 10.12 -5.08 -13.81
N ASN A 472 10.34 -6.23 -14.45
CA ASN A 472 11.27 -6.34 -15.55
C ASN A 472 10.63 -7.07 -16.73
N ASN A 473 10.64 -6.45 -17.91
CA ASN A 473 10.11 -7.04 -19.14
C ASN A 473 8.67 -7.59 -18.99
N CYS A 474 7.83 -6.86 -18.24
CA CYS A 474 6.43 -7.22 -18.00
C CYS A 474 5.49 -6.45 -18.93
N THR A 475 4.29 -6.98 -19.18
CA THR A 475 3.20 -6.20 -19.80
C THR A 475 2.05 -6.09 -18.81
N PHE A 476 1.32 -4.99 -18.87
CA PHE A 476 0.22 -4.71 -17.96
C PHE A 476 -0.97 -4.12 -18.70
N GLN A 477 -2.14 -4.73 -18.51
CA GLN A 477 -3.43 -4.21 -18.95
C GLN A 477 -4.55 -4.47 -17.94
N GLY A 478 -5.64 -3.71 -18.04
CA GLY A 478 -6.80 -3.84 -17.15
C GLY A 478 -6.59 -3.28 -15.75
N LEU A 479 -5.49 -2.56 -15.51
CA LEU A 479 -5.23 -1.85 -14.25
C LEU A 479 -5.84 -0.45 -14.34
N ILE A 480 -7.08 -0.30 -13.88
CA ILE A 480 -7.88 0.92 -14.11
C ILE A 480 -7.58 1.99 -13.08
N ARG A 481 -7.63 1.68 -11.78
CA ARG A 481 -7.52 2.72 -10.73
C ARG A 481 -6.08 3.15 -10.45
N GLY A 482 -5.15 2.23 -10.20
CA GLY A 482 -3.75 2.56 -9.89
C GLY A 482 -2.77 1.46 -10.30
N PHE A 483 -1.48 1.69 -10.12
CA PHE A 483 -0.47 0.64 -10.32
C PHE A 483 0.16 0.24 -8.98
N PHE A 484 1.00 1.09 -8.39
CA PHE A 484 1.67 0.87 -7.11
C PHE A 484 1.32 1.97 -6.11
N ARG A 485 0.86 1.57 -4.92
CA ARG A 485 0.48 2.48 -3.83
C ARG A 485 1.02 2.01 -2.49
N ILE A 486 1.77 2.88 -1.83
CA ILE A 486 2.02 2.83 -0.39
C ILE A 486 1.01 3.74 0.32
N GLN A 487 0.54 3.30 1.47
CA GLN A 487 -0.36 4.06 2.34
C GLN A 487 -0.25 3.54 3.79
N GLY A 488 -0.70 4.36 4.73
CA GLY A 488 -0.75 4.01 6.16
C GLY A 488 0.07 4.96 7.00
N SER A 489 0.07 4.77 8.32
CA SER A 489 0.68 5.69 9.30
C SER A 489 2.04 5.23 9.84
N ASN A 490 2.59 4.16 9.29
CA ASN A 490 3.87 3.56 9.73
C ASN A 490 5.02 4.02 8.84
N ASP A 491 6.25 3.58 9.16
CA ASP A 491 7.44 3.94 8.39
C ASP A 491 7.65 2.99 7.19
N PHE A 492 8.04 3.59 6.06
CA PHE A 492 8.15 2.89 4.78
C PHE A 492 9.48 3.22 4.09
N TYR A 493 10.22 2.17 3.76
CA TYR A 493 11.50 2.26 3.05
C TYR A 493 11.48 1.34 1.84
N ILE A 494 11.83 1.91 0.68
CA ILE A 494 12.11 1.14 -0.53
C ILE A 494 13.43 1.66 -1.07
N HIS A 495 14.48 0.87 -0.86
CA HIS A 495 15.84 1.29 -1.21
C HIS A 495 16.07 1.31 -2.72
N ASN A 496 15.45 0.39 -3.46
CA ASN A 496 15.51 0.32 -4.91
C ASN A 496 14.14 -0.01 -5.51
N LEU A 497 13.61 0.88 -6.33
CA LEU A 497 12.36 0.67 -7.08
C LEU A 497 12.67 0.71 -8.57
N LYS A 498 12.39 -0.40 -9.27
CA LYS A 498 12.76 -0.57 -10.68
C LYS A 498 11.56 -0.96 -11.55
N MET A 499 11.36 -0.23 -12.64
CA MET A 499 10.43 -0.57 -13.71
C MET A 499 11.19 -0.54 -15.02
N ILE A 500 11.55 -1.71 -15.53
CA ILE A 500 12.48 -1.86 -16.65
C ILE A 500 11.81 -2.62 -17.79
N ASP A 501 11.92 -2.10 -19.00
CA ASP A 501 11.45 -2.74 -20.23
C ASP A 501 9.98 -3.19 -20.18
N CYS A 502 9.15 -2.51 -19.38
CA CYS A 502 7.74 -2.83 -19.23
C CYS A 502 6.88 -2.15 -20.30
N SER A 503 5.66 -2.66 -20.47
CA SER A 503 4.69 -2.10 -21.42
C SER A 503 3.32 -1.96 -20.79
N HIS A 504 2.75 -0.77 -20.88
CA HIS A 504 1.49 -0.41 -20.26
C HIS A 504 0.52 0.10 -21.33
N TYR A 505 -0.64 -0.55 -21.44
CA TYR A 505 -1.73 -0.19 -22.33
C TYR A 505 -3.06 -0.63 -21.70
N ASN A 506 -4.20 -0.19 -22.25
CA ASN A 506 -5.55 -0.55 -21.75
C ASN A 506 -5.68 -0.37 -20.22
N SER A 507 -5.03 0.65 -19.69
CA SER A 507 -4.91 0.89 -18.25
C SER A 507 -5.26 2.33 -17.94
N GLY A 508 -5.87 2.56 -16.77
CA GLY A 508 -6.32 3.90 -16.38
C GLY A 508 -7.77 4.20 -16.73
N PHE A 509 -8.07 5.48 -16.94
CA PHE A 509 -9.41 5.97 -17.25
C PHE A 509 -10.44 5.61 -16.17
N TYR A 510 -10.06 5.76 -14.90
CA TYR A 510 -10.93 5.49 -13.75
C TYR A 510 -12.02 6.54 -13.55
N ASP A 511 -11.73 7.79 -13.89
CA ASP A 511 -12.66 8.91 -13.84
C ASP A 511 -12.64 9.72 -15.15
N ASN A 512 -13.52 10.72 -15.26
CA ASN A 512 -13.66 11.54 -16.46
C ASN A 512 -12.38 12.27 -16.89
N ASN A 513 -11.51 12.61 -15.94
CA ASN A 513 -10.24 13.29 -16.23
C ASN A 513 -9.11 12.31 -16.56
N GLY A 514 -9.41 11.01 -16.63
CA GLY A 514 -8.38 9.97 -16.73
C GLY A 514 -7.60 9.80 -15.44
N GLY A 515 -8.16 10.22 -14.30
CA GLY A 515 -7.53 10.19 -12.99
C GLY A 515 -7.55 8.81 -12.34
N GLY A 516 -7.91 8.78 -11.05
CA GLY A 516 -7.62 7.65 -10.17
C GLY A 516 -6.32 7.83 -9.38
N TYR A 517 -5.58 6.75 -9.19
CA TYR A 517 -4.27 6.72 -8.55
C TYR A 517 -3.13 6.65 -9.58
N ASN A 518 -1.92 6.90 -9.09
CA ASN A 518 -0.72 7.10 -9.90
C ASN A 518 -0.05 5.77 -10.25
N TYR A 519 0.98 5.83 -11.07
CA TYR A 519 1.85 4.67 -11.30
C TYR A 519 2.63 4.34 -10.03
N ILE A 520 3.43 5.29 -9.54
CA ILE A 520 4.11 5.22 -8.24
C ILE A 520 3.45 6.26 -7.33
N HIS A 521 2.61 5.78 -6.41
CA HIS A 521 1.97 6.59 -5.37
C HIS A 521 2.72 6.38 -4.04
N ALA A 522 3.82 7.12 -3.88
CA ALA A 522 4.73 7.06 -2.74
C ALA A 522 4.24 7.98 -1.60
N ASP A 523 3.10 7.64 -1.00
CA ASP A 523 2.56 8.45 0.09
C ASP A 523 3.32 8.22 1.40
N HIS A 524 4.05 9.24 1.86
CA HIS A 524 4.82 9.22 3.10
C HIS A 524 3.97 9.56 4.34
N ASN A 525 2.68 9.88 4.18
CA ASN A 525 1.70 10.13 5.24
C ASN A 525 2.19 10.95 6.46
N GLY A 526 2.96 12.01 6.23
CA GLY A 526 3.45 12.87 7.31
C GLY A 526 4.77 12.44 7.94
N LYS A 527 5.43 11.37 7.45
CA LYS A 527 6.66 10.79 8.02
C LYS A 527 7.91 11.35 7.34
N PRO A 528 8.68 12.25 8.01
CA PRO A 528 9.82 12.89 7.37
C PRO A 528 11.05 11.99 7.20
N LYS A 529 11.08 10.83 7.89
CA LYS A 529 12.16 9.83 7.84
C LYS A 529 11.91 8.70 6.84
N SER A 530 10.67 8.48 6.40
CA SER A 530 10.37 7.45 5.39
C SER A 530 10.96 7.84 4.04
N ASN A 531 11.42 6.86 3.27
CA ASN A 531 11.98 7.09 1.94
C ASN A 531 11.59 5.97 0.96
N ILE A 532 10.52 6.22 0.20
CA ILE A 532 10.01 5.28 -0.82
C ILE A 532 10.69 5.51 -2.19
N LEU A 533 11.31 6.68 -2.37
CA LEU A 533 11.89 7.14 -3.64
C LEU A 533 13.42 7.25 -3.54
N GLU A 534 14.07 6.42 -2.71
CA GLU A 534 15.50 6.51 -2.45
C GLU A 534 16.32 6.32 -3.72
N ASN A 535 16.15 5.18 -4.40
CA ASN A 535 16.70 4.94 -5.73
C ASN A 535 15.60 4.41 -6.66
N VAL A 536 15.20 5.23 -7.64
CA VAL A 536 14.16 4.90 -8.60
C VAL A 536 14.78 4.77 -9.98
N GLU A 537 14.54 3.64 -10.64
CA GLU A 537 14.90 3.41 -12.04
C GLU A 537 13.64 3.10 -12.85
N ILE A 538 13.32 3.96 -13.83
CA ILE A 538 12.25 3.72 -14.79
C ILE A 538 12.87 3.78 -16.17
N SER A 539 13.14 2.63 -16.78
CA SER A 539 13.90 2.58 -18.02
C SER A 539 13.35 1.63 -19.08
N GLY A 540 13.50 1.99 -20.36
CA GLY A 540 13.12 1.11 -21.48
C GLY A 540 11.61 0.89 -21.66
N ASN A 541 10.76 1.59 -20.90
CA ASN A 541 9.32 1.29 -20.85
C ASN A 541 8.54 1.95 -21.99
N VAL A 542 7.39 1.35 -22.32
CA VAL A 542 6.39 1.91 -23.23
C VAL A 542 5.09 2.15 -22.48
N PHE A 543 4.61 3.39 -22.51
CA PHE A 543 3.29 3.78 -22.01
C PHE A 543 2.44 4.23 -23.18
N TYR A 544 1.44 3.44 -23.55
CA TYR A 544 0.59 3.69 -24.71
C TYR A 544 -0.83 4.00 -24.26
N ASP A 545 -1.30 5.21 -24.58
CA ASP A 545 -2.65 5.74 -24.37
C ASP A 545 -3.28 5.34 -23.02
N SER A 546 -2.46 5.38 -21.96
CA SER A 546 -2.83 4.92 -20.62
C SER A 546 -2.98 6.11 -19.66
N PRO A 547 -4.17 6.69 -19.49
CA PRO A 547 -4.36 7.86 -18.64
C PRO A 547 -4.46 7.49 -17.15
N LYS A 548 -3.56 8.03 -16.33
CA LYS A 548 -3.58 7.99 -14.86
C LYS A 548 -3.31 9.38 -14.28
N GLY A 549 -3.13 9.49 -12.95
CA GLY A 549 -2.78 10.75 -12.30
C GLY A 549 -1.34 11.24 -12.57
N SER A 550 -0.34 10.44 -12.25
CA SER A 550 1.09 10.78 -12.41
C SER A 550 1.92 9.51 -12.60
N LEU A 551 3.11 9.63 -13.19
CA LEU A 551 4.12 8.57 -13.19
C LEU A 551 4.64 8.38 -11.76
N ILE A 552 5.03 9.48 -11.11
CA ILE A 552 5.47 9.51 -9.71
C ILE A 552 4.74 10.62 -8.97
N THR A 553 4.26 10.32 -7.76
CA THR A 553 3.90 11.34 -6.77
C THR A 553 4.35 10.92 -5.38
N ASP A 554 4.63 11.91 -4.55
CA ASP A 554 4.78 11.76 -3.11
C ASP A 554 3.47 12.09 -2.35
N SER A 555 2.36 12.27 -3.07
CA SER A 555 1.09 12.84 -2.56
C SER A 555 1.19 14.31 -2.12
N ASN A 556 2.15 15.06 -2.68
CA ASN A 556 2.36 16.48 -2.44
C ASN A 556 2.64 16.79 -0.97
N ARG A 557 3.46 15.98 -0.32
CA ARG A 557 3.67 16.02 1.12
C ARG A 557 4.61 17.18 1.45
N ASN A 558 4.07 18.19 2.13
CA ASN A 558 4.85 19.31 2.63
C ASN A 558 5.54 18.92 3.94
N LEU A 559 6.65 18.19 3.84
CA LEU A 559 7.41 17.69 4.99
C LEU A 559 8.75 18.39 5.12
N ASN A 560 9.19 18.62 6.35
CA ASN A 560 10.59 18.94 6.60
C ASN A 560 11.39 17.63 6.61
N TRP A 561 11.79 17.17 5.42
CA TRP A 561 12.49 15.90 5.22
C TRP A 561 13.70 15.76 6.14
N ASP A 562 13.89 14.56 6.70
CA ASP A 562 15.01 14.24 7.58
C ASP A 562 16.35 14.30 6.84
N ALA A 563 17.44 14.52 7.59
CA ALA A 563 18.80 14.57 7.05
C ALA A 563 19.24 13.26 6.37
N SER A 564 18.56 12.14 6.61
CA SER A 564 18.81 10.88 5.91
C SER A 564 18.07 10.73 4.56
N VAL A 565 17.05 11.55 4.27
CA VAL A 565 16.18 11.34 3.10
C VAL A 565 16.70 12.08 1.88
N ARG A 566 17.04 11.34 0.83
CA ARG A 566 17.40 11.85 -0.51
C ARG A 566 16.68 11.01 -1.56
N TRP A 567 16.34 11.62 -2.68
CA TRP A 567 15.83 10.89 -3.84
C TRP A 567 16.88 10.85 -4.94
N ASN A 568 17.07 9.68 -5.53
CA ASN A 568 17.84 9.47 -6.74
C ASN A 568 16.90 8.92 -7.82
N LEU A 569 16.43 9.80 -8.69
CA LEU A 569 15.45 9.47 -9.72
C LEU A 569 16.14 9.33 -11.07
N ASN A 570 16.19 8.12 -11.61
CA ASN A 570 16.78 7.83 -12.90
C ASN A 570 15.71 7.33 -13.89
N ILE A 571 15.30 8.19 -14.83
CA ILE A 571 14.19 7.93 -15.75
C ILE A 571 14.69 8.10 -17.19
N HIS A 572 14.93 7.00 -17.90
CA HIS A 572 15.55 7.08 -19.22
C HIS A 572 15.09 6.05 -20.24
N HIS A 573 15.28 6.36 -21.52
CA HIS A 573 14.95 5.42 -22.61
C HIS A 573 13.48 4.97 -22.58
N ASN A 574 12.55 5.79 -22.08
CA ASN A 574 11.13 5.48 -22.11
C ASN A 574 10.44 6.11 -23.32
N THR A 575 9.31 5.53 -23.72
CA THR A 575 8.43 6.10 -24.74
C THR A 575 7.02 6.26 -24.20
N PHE A 576 6.55 7.50 -24.17
CA PHE A 576 5.22 7.89 -23.72
C PHE A 576 4.40 8.30 -24.95
N VAL A 577 3.42 7.48 -25.35
CA VAL A 577 2.49 7.79 -26.44
C VAL A 577 1.13 8.11 -25.83
N ASN A 578 0.68 9.35 -25.97
CA ASN A 578 -0.58 9.86 -25.41
C ASN A 578 -0.76 9.62 -23.90
N PHE A 579 0.36 9.50 -23.18
CA PHE A 579 0.35 9.22 -21.77
C PHE A 579 -0.24 10.40 -20.98
N MET A 580 -1.29 10.13 -20.20
CA MET A 580 -1.95 11.13 -19.33
C MET A 580 -2.44 12.39 -20.04
N THR A 581 -2.93 12.26 -21.27
CA THR A 581 -3.39 13.40 -22.10
C THR A 581 -4.80 13.93 -21.76
N ARG A 582 -5.54 13.24 -20.89
CA ARG A 582 -6.94 13.59 -20.58
C ARG A 582 -7.06 14.72 -19.55
N SER A 583 -6.14 14.80 -18.59
CA SER A 583 -6.23 15.73 -17.46
C SER A 583 -5.51 17.05 -17.72
N THR A 584 -6.11 18.16 -17.31
CA THR A 584 -5.44 19.47 -17.25
C THR A 584 -4.77 19.75 -15.91
N LYS A 585 -4.85 18.82 -14.96
CA LYS A 585 -4.46 19.01 -13.56
C LYS A 585 -3.41 18.00 -13.07
N ALA A 586 -3.17 16.94 -13.83
CA ALA A 586 -2.35 15.82 -13.40
C ALA A 586 -0.98 15.91 -14.11
N ALA A 587 0.04 16.28 -13.35
CA ALA A 587 1.41 16.40 -13.84
C ALA A 587 2.03 15.01 -14.01
N TRP A 588 2.88 14.82 -15.03
CA TRP A 588 3.64 13.59 -15.24
C TRP A 588 4.43 13.20 -14.00
N MET A 589 5.09 14.18 -13.37
CA MET A 589 5.62 14.05 -12.02
C MET A 589 4.99 15.09 -11.10
N ASN A 590 4.47 14.65 -9.97
CA ASN A 590 3.81 15.49 -8.99
C ASN A 590 4.48 15.33 -7.63
N THR A 591 5.63 15.98 -7.48
CA THR A 591 6.50 15.96 -6.30
C THR A 591 6.83 17.39 -5.88
N ARG A 592 5.84 18.06 -5.29
CA ARG A 592 5.90 19.51 -5.06
C ARG A 592 6.99 19.96 -4.09
N TYR A 593 7.38 19.10 -3.14
CA TYR A 593 8.31 19.41 -2.06
C TYR A 593 9.44 18.38 -2.03
N ILE A 594 10.57 18.73 -2.66
CA ILE A 594 11.68 17.80 -2.90
C ILE A 594 12.70 17.90 -1.74
N PRO A 595 13.24 16.78 -1.22
CA PRO A 595 14.32 16.82 -0.23
C PRO A 595 15.59 17.43 -0.82
N GLY A 596 16.25 18.32 -0.07
CA GLY A 596 17.56 18.85 -0.45
C GLY A 596 18.62 17.74 -0.59
N GLY A 597 19.50 17.88 -1.57
CA GLY A 597 20.54 16.89 -1.90
C GLY A 597 20.08 15.76 -2.80
N SER A 598 18.84 15.82 -3.31
CA SER A 598 18.33 14.84 -4.27
C SER A 598 18.91 15.06 -5.67
N GLU A 599 18.84 14.02 -6.49
CA GLU A 599 19.23 14.02 -7.91
C GLU A 599 18.09 13.48 -8.78
N ALA A 600 17.88 14.11 -9.93
CA ALA A 600 16.97 13.64 -10.97
C ALA A 600 17.68 13.62 -12.31
N SER A 601 17.96 12.41 -12.80
CA SER A 601 18.48 12.12 -14.13
C SER A 601 17.33 11.71 -15.05
N ILE A 602 16.95 12.58 -15.99
CA ILE A 602 15.83 12.35 -16.91
C ILE A 602 16.34 12.53 -18.35
N HIS A 603 16.57 11.44 -19.06
CA HIS A 603 17.22 11.53 -20.38
C HIS A 603 16.86 10.43 -21.35
N ASP A 604 17.14 10.64 -22.64
CA ASP A 604 16.88 9.65 -23.69
C ASP A 604 15.40 9.20 -23.77
N ASN A 605 14.45 10.01 -23.28
CA ASN A 605 13.03 9.66 -23.34
C ASN A 605 12.36 10.28 -24.57
N ILE A 606 11.19 9.74 -24.95
CA ILE A 606 10.34 10.32 -26.01
C ILE A 606 8.92 10.52 -25.50
N TRP A 607 8.36 11.71 -25.73
CA TRP A 607 6.93 11.99 -25.59
C TRP A 607 6.30 12.19 -26.97
N ILE A 608 5.22 11.48 -27.25
CA ILE A 608 4.46 11.57 -28.49
C ILE A 608 3.01 11.86 -28.13
N ASN A 609 2.56 13.05 -28.49
CA ASN A 609 1.16 13.44 -28.39
C ASN A 609 0.61 13.48 -29.81
N THR A 610 -0.18 12.49 -30.18
CA THR A 610 -0.72 12.36 -31.54
C THR A 610 -2.13 11.79 -31.56
N LYS A 611 -2.88 12.09 -32.62
CA LYS A 611 -4.21 11.53 -32.86
C LYS A 611 -4.55 11.63 -34.33
N ASP A 612 -5.56 10.87 -34.74
CA ASP A 612 -6.14 11.04 -36.07
C ASP A 612 -6.78 12.42 -36.19
N ALA A 613 -6.76 12.99 -37.40
CA ALA A 613 -7.38 14.28 -37.67
C ALA A 613 -8.89 14.26 -37.41
N ASP A 614 -9.52 13.10 -37.61
CA ASP A 614 -10.96 12.89 -37.39
C ASP A 614 -11.30 12.63 -35.92
N ASP A 615 -10.31 12.37 -35.05
CA ASP A 615 -10.49 12.24 -33.60
C ASP A 615 -10.56 13.61 -32.90
N VAL A 616 -11.52 14.43 -33.31
CA VAL A 616 -11.58 15.85 -32.95
C VAL A 616 -11.80 16.08 -31.44
N ASN A 617 -12.44 15.15 -30.72
CA ASN A 617 -12.79 15.31 -29.31
C ASN A 617 -11.71 14.83 -28.33
N ARG A 618 -10.71 14.05 -28.79
CA ARG A 618 -9.63 13.60 -27.89
C ARG A 618 -8.85 14.77 -27.33
N ALA A 619 -8.78 14.81 -26.00
CA ALA A 619 -7.97 15.75 -25.23
C ALA A 619 -6.47 15.43 -25.39
N MET A 620 -5.66 16.47 -25.55
CA MET A 620 -4.20 16.39 -25.73
C MET A 620 -3.48 17.22 -24.65
N ASN A 621 -3.94 17.12 -23.41
CA ASN A 621 -3.44 17.86 -22.25
C ASN A 621 -2.36 17.03 -21.55
N ALA A 622 -1.10 17.18 -21.93
CA ALA A 622 0.02 16.61 -21.17
C ALA A 622 0.64 17.68 -20.27
N LEU A 623 0.99 17.35 -19.02
CA LEU A 623 1.69 18.24 -18.09
C LEU A 623 3.02 17.63 -17.69
N GLY A 624 4.07 18.44 -17.57
CA GLY A 624 5.42 17.97 -17.21
C GLY A 624 5.57 17.73 -15.70
N TRP A 625 6.51 18.39 -15.04
CA TRP A 625 6.82 18.19 -13.63
C TRP A 625 6.37 19.38 -12.77
N ASP A 626 5.45 19.15 -11.82
CA ASP A 626 5.08 20.09 -10.75
C ASP A 626 6.08 20.01 -9.57
N ALA A 627 7.12 20.85 -9.63
CA ALA A 627 8.17 20.97 -8.63
C ALA A 627 8.17 22.39 -8.04
N ARG A 628 7.80 22.56 -6.75
CA ARG A 628 7.55 23.89 -6.18
C ARG A 628 8.65 24.33 -5.23
N ASN A 629 9.02 23.50 -4.27
CA ASN A 629 9.91 23.85 -3.18
C ASN A 629 10.95 22.73 -2.96
N ILE A 630 12.12 23.12 -2.46
CA ILE A 630 13.14 22.22 -1.93
C ILE A 630 13.28 22.53 -0.45
N GLN A 631 13.18 21.51 0.41
CA GLN A 631 13.15 21.69 1.87
C GLN A 631 13.62 20.43 2.60
N GLY A 632 14.13 20.59 3.82
CA GLY A 632 14.73 19.48 4.58
C GLY A 632 15.87 18.80 3.82
N GLY A 633 16.03 17.49 4.00
CA GLY A 633 17.07 16.70 3.36
C GLY A 633 18.45 17.10 3.90
N ASP A 634 19.41 17.35 3.04
CA ASP A 634 20.76 17.79 3.47
C ASP A 634 20.81 19.25 3.96
N GLY A 635 19.68 19.97 3.90
CA GLY A 635 19.61 21.37 4.27
C GLY A 635 20.23 22.33 3.23
N SER A 636 20.71 21.83 2.10
CA SER A 636 21.32 22.66 1.04
C SER A 636 20.30 23.54 0.30
N GLY A 637 19.01 23.15 0.31
CA GLY A 637 17.98 23.77 -0.51
C GLY A 637 18.20 23.57 -2.02
N LYS A 638 19.01 22.58 -2.41
CA LYS A 638 19.46 22.33 -3.79
C LYS A 638 19.16 20.90 -4.23
N VAL A 639 18.98 20.72 -5.54
CA VAL A 639 18.71 19.45 -6.22
C VAL A 639 19.45 19.46 -7.55
N VAL A 640 20.05 18.34 -7.94
CA VAL A 640 20.67 18.20 -9.26
C VAL A 640 19.60 17.78 -10.27
N PHE A 641 19.38 18.60 -11.30
CA PHE A 641 18.50 18.28 -12.43
C PHE A 641 19.35 17.96 -13.67
N ASN A 642 19.70 16.69 -13.83
CA ASN A 642 20.42 16.18 -14.99
C ASN A 642 19.42 15.76 -16.08
N ILE A 643 18.87 16.74 -16.80
CA ILE A 643 17.83 16.52 -17.82
C ILE A 643 18.43 16.82 -19.19
N TYR A 644 18.43 15.83 -20.10
CA TYR A 644 19.03 15.99 -21.43
C TYR A 644 18.56 14.95 -22.45
N ASN A 645 18.80 15.21 -23.74
CA ASN A 645 18.50 14.27 -24.83
C ASN A 645 17.08 13.69 -24.81
N ASN A 646 16.10 14.48 -24.39
CA ASN A 646 14.69 14.12 -24.38
C ASN A 646 14.02 14.64 -25.65
N TRP A 647 13.16 13.85 -26.29
CA TRP A 647 12.61 14.16 -27.61
C TRP A 647 11.08 14.13 -27.69
N THR A 648 10.54 14.83 -28.68
CA THR A 648 9.14 14.78 -29.12
C THR A 648 9.08 14.85 -30.65
N THR A 649 8.00 14.34 -31.23
CA THR A 649 7.67 14.52 -32.64
C THR A 649 6.97 15.87 -32.88
N ASN A 650 7.05 16.39 -34.10
CA ASN A 650 6.45 17.63 -34.55
C ASN A 650 4.95 17.47 -34.89
N ASP A 651 4.17 17.07 -33.90
CA ASP A 651 2.72 17.00 -33.98
C ASP A 651 2.08 18.36 -33.66
N PRO A 652 0.87 18.68 -34.18
CA PRO A 652 0.25 20.00 -34.01
C PRO A 652 -0.19 20.33 -32.57
N TYR A 653 0.00 19.40 -31.63
CA TYR A 653 -0.44 19.49 -30.25
C TYR A 653 0.67 19.97 -29.29
N LEU A 654 1.84 20.33 -29.82
CA LEU A 654 2.90 20.95 -29.03
C LEU A 654 2.51 22.37 -28.62
N LYS A 655 2.85 22.76 -27.39
CA LYS A 655 2.67 24.13 -26.89
C LYS A 655 4.02 24.79 -26.70
N GLY A 656 4.29 25.85 -27.47
CA GLY A 656 5.60 26.50 -27.46
C GLY A 656 6.75 25.56 -27.86
N GLY A 657 6.47 24.60 -28.74
CA GLY A 657 7.43 23.58 -29.18
C GLY A 657 7.74 22.50 -28.14
N GLN A 658 6.95 22.39 -27.06
CA GLN A 658 7.09 21.37 -26.02
C GLN A 658 5.88 20.42 -26.02
N PRO A 659 6.05 19.14 -25.62
CA PRO A 659 4.94 18.21 -25.51
C PRO A 659 4.00 18.55 -24.33
N PHE A 660 4.42 19.45 -23.43
CA PHE A 660 3.68 19.79 -22.23
C PHE A 660 2.87 21.08 -22.39
N SER A 661 1.57 21.00 -22.12
CA SER A 661 0.64 22.13 -22.06
C SER A 661 0.84 23.03 -20.82
N ASN A 662 1.44 22.49 -19.76
CA ASN A 662 1.89 23.20 -18.55
C ASN A 662 3.04 22.45 -17.86
N ASN A 663 3.76 23.12 -16.96
CA ASN A 663 4.84 22.54 -16.14
C ASN A 663 5.96 21.87 -16.96
N ALA A 664 6.27 22.40 -18.16
CA ALA A 664 7.42 21.93 -18.94
C ALA A 664 8.71 22.07 -18.11
N PHE A 665 9.69 21.19 -18.30
CA PHE A 665 10.87 21.17 -17.42
C PHE A 665 11.64 22.50 -17.41
N ASN A 666 11.67 23.20 -18.55
CA ASN A 666 12.30 24.52 -18.70
C ASN A 666 11.46 25.69 -18.17
N ALA A 667 10.25 25.46 -17.66
CA ALA A 667 9.41 26.52 -17.12
C ALA A 667 10.03 27.13 -15.85
N THR A 668 9.81 28.44 -15.66
CA THR A 668 10.44 29.21 -14.57
C THR A 668 9.60 29.27 -13.28
N SER A 669 8.50 28.53 -13.24
CA SER A 669 7.60 28.41 -12.10
C SER A 669 7.08 26.99 -12.00
N ASN A 670 7.02 26.46 -10.78
CA ASN A 670 6.52 25.11 -10.47
C ASN A 670 7.13 23.99 -11.33
N SER A 671 8.40 24.11 -11.71
CA SER A 671 9.13 23.15 -12.56
C SER A 671 10.64 23.22 -12.30
N PRO A 672 11.44 22.23 -12.75
CA PRO A 672 12.90 22.23 -12.63
C PRO A 672 13.60 23.54 -13.05
N GLY A 673 13.12 24.22 -14.10
CA GLY A 673 13.68 25.50 -14.57
C GLY A 673 13.44 26.69 -13.65
N LYS A 674 12.70 26.54 -12.54
CA LYS A 674 12.45 27.59 -11.55
C LYS A 674 13.74 28.14 -10.92
N TRP A 675 14.72 27.27 -10.65
CA TRP A 675 15.89 27.62 -9.85
C TRP A 675 17.07 28.20 -10.65
N GLN A 676 16.98 28.27 -11.98
CA GLN A 676 18.05 28.78 -12.85
C GLN A 676 18.59 30.17 -12.46
N LYS A 677 17.73 31.06 -11.92
CA LYS A 677 18.15 32.39 -11.47
C LYS A 677 18.80 32.36 -10.09
N THR A 678 18.32 31.47 -9.22
CA THR A 678 18.80 31.29 -7.85
C THR A 678 20.18 30.65 -7.84
N TRP A 679 20.43 29.70 -8.74
CA TRP A 679 21.69 28.94 -8.83
C TRP A 679 22.60 29.43 -9.96
N LYS A 680 22.47 30.70 -10.37
CA LYS A 680 23.18 31.26 -11.55
C LYS A 680 24.70 31.10 -11.52
N ASP A 681 25.31 31.05 -10.34
CA ASP A 681 26.76 30.96 -10.14
C ASP A 681 27.24 29.49 -9.98
N GLU A 682 26.30 28.53 -10.01
CA GLU A 682 26.53 27.09 -9.79
C GLU A 682 25.74 26.24 -10.79
N LEU A 683 25.42 26.80 -11.98
CA LEU A 683 24.59 26.13 -12.99
C LEU A 683 25.17 24.79 -13.44
N ASP A 684 26.48 24.69 -13.65
CA ASP A 684 27.14 23.45 -14.10
C ASP A 684 27.05 22.31 -13.06
N THR A 685 26.80 22.64 -11.79
CA THR A 685 26.62 21.65 -10.73
C THR A 685 25.19 21.13 -10.68
N TYR A 686 24.20 22.03 -10.77
CA TYR A 686 22.79 21.69 -10.55
C TYR A 686 21.97 21.50 -11.84
N TYR A 687 22.54 21.89 -12.97
CA TYR A 687 22.07 21.62 -14.33
C TYR A 687 23.26 21.15 -15.18
N PRO A 688 23.85 19.98 -14.89
CA PRO A 688 25.11 19.55 -15.49
C PRO A 688 25.07 19.39 -17.01
N ALA A 689 23.89 19.18 -17.60
CA ALA A 689 23.69 19.15 -19.05
C ALA A 689 23.42 20.53 -19.69
N GLY A 690 23.29 21.59 -18.89
CA GLY A 690 22.98 22.94 -19.32
C GLY A 690 21.48 23.25 -19.37
N LEU A 691 21.14 24.54 -19.31
CA LEU A 691 19.74 25.01 -19.26
C LEU A 691 18.96 24.76 -20.56
N ASP A 692 19.63 24.70 -21.71
CA ASP A 692 18.98 24.44 -23.00
C ASP A 692 18.45 23.00 -23.09
N GLU A 693 19.09 22.05 -22.42
CA GLU A 693 18.69 20.64 -22.35
C GLU A 693 17.46 20.39 -21.45
N LEU A 694 17.03 21.40 -20.68
CA LEU A 694 15.73 21.33 -19.99
C LEU A 694 14.56 21.29 -20.97
N LYS A 695 14.74 21.73 -22.23
CA LYS A 695 13.69 21.62 -23.25
C LYS A 695 13.67 20.21 -23.80
N VAL A 696 12.48 19.66 -23.99
CA VAL A 696 12.31 18.47 -24.84
C VAL A 696 12.55 18.91 -26.29
N HIS A 697 13.53 18.28 -26.95
CA HIS A 697 13.89 18.54 -28.34
C HIS A 697 12.78 18.08 -29.28
N CYS A 698 12.45 18.90 -30.27
CA CYS A 698 11.47 18.54 -31.30
C CYS A 698 12.21 18.31 -32.61
N ASP A 699 11.99 17.15 -33.24
CA ASP A 699 12.46 16.93 -34.61
C ASP A 699 11.46 17.57 -35.59
N PRO A 700 11.81 18.69 -36.24
CA PRO A 700 10.85 19.48 -37.03
C PRO A 700 10.37 18.74 -38.28
N GLU A 701 11.05 17.69 -38.72
CA GLU A 701 10.74 16.96 -39.96
C GLU A 701 9.89 15.70 -39.73
N LEU A 702 9.73 15.26 -38.48
CA LEU A 702 9.02 14.03 -38.13
C LEU A 702 7.74 14.28 -37.34
N LYS A 703 6.61 13.86 -37.90
CA LYS A 703 5.37 13.63 -37.13
C LYS A 703 5.41 12.25 -36.48
N ALA A 704 4.54 12.00 -35.50
CA ALA A 704 4.37 10.67 -34.93
C ALA A 704 4.16 9.58 -35.99
N THR A 705 3.29 9.86 -36.96
CA THR A 705 2.96 8.93 -38.06
C THR A 705 4.06 8.79 -39.11
N ASP A 706 5.09 9.64 -39.09
CA ASP A 706 6.34 9.37 -39.84
C ASP A 706 7.24 8.42 -39.05
N LEU A 707 7.37 8.66 -37.73
CA LEU A 707 8.26 7.92 -36.84
C LEU A 707 7.79 6.48 -36.60
N MET A 708 6.51 6.28 -36.30
CA MET A 708 5.95 5.01 -35.81
C MET A 708 4.91 4.43 -36.76
N VAL A 709 4.73 3.10 -36.69
CA VAL A 709 3.59 2.40 -37.26
C VAL A 709 2.38 2.57 -36.35
N SER A 710 1.30 3.15 -36.90
CA SER A 710 0.00 3.33 -36.24
C SER A 710 0.05 3.88 -34.80
N PRO A 711 0.73 5.03 -34.55
CA PRO A 711 0.86 5.59 -33.21
C PRO A 711 -0.44 6.21 -32.67
N ASN A 712 -1.38 6.55 -33.54
CA ASN A 712 -2.67 7.13 -33.16
C ASN A 712 -3.50 6.10 -32.39
N PRO A 713 -4.29 6.54 -31.38
CA PRO A 713 -5.29 5.68 -30.74
C PRO A 713 -6.24 5.06 -31.76
N GLN A 714 -6.62 3.80 -31.51
CA GLN A 714 -7.39 3.01 -32.48
C GLN A 714 -8.85 3.47 -32.60
N HIS A 715 -9.43 3.99 -31.50
CA HIS A 715 -10.83 4.43 -31.46
C HIS A 715 -10.91 5.94 -31.26
N PHE A 716 -11.94 6.56 -31.85
CA PHE A 716 -12.16 8.00 -31.75
C PHE A 716 -13.03 8.32 -30.54
N VAL A 717 -12.75 9.46 -29.91
CA VAL A 717 -13.54 9.94 -28.78
C VAL A 717 -14.82 10.59 -29.32
N GLY A 718 -15.96 10.07 -28.86
CA GLY A 718 -17.27 10.63 -29.20
C GLY A 718 -17.64 11.87 -28.37
N ALA A 719 -18.88 12.35 -28.53
CA ALA A 719 -19.42 13.43 -27.71
C ALA A 719 -19.66 13.02 -26.24
N LYS A 720 -19.79 11.71 -25.99
CA LYS A 720 -19.87 11.11 -24.66
C LYS A 720 -18.68 10.17 -24.47
N PRO A 721 -18.14 10.06 -23.24
CA PRO A 721 -17.06 9.11 -22.96
C PRO A 721 -17.51 7.67 -23.26
N SER A 722 -16.69 6.91 -23.96
CA SER A 722 -16.92 5.50 -24.25
C SER A 722 -15.83 4.63 -23.64
N HIS A 723 -16.13 3.37 -23.34
CA HIS A 723 -15.13 2.44 -22.82
C HIS A 723 -13.93 2.25 -23.76
N LEU A 724 -14.11 2.51 -25.06
CA LEU A 724 -13.09 2.39 -26.11
C LEU A 724 -12.15 3.61 -26.21
N ASP A 725 -12.44 4.72 -25.53
CA ASP A 725 -11.68 5.99 -25.67
C ASP A 725 -10.15 5.79 -25.55
N HIS A 726 -9.71 4.86 -24.71
CA HIS A 726 -8.30 4.55 -24.45
C HIS A 726 -7.98 3.06 -24.62
N HIS A 727 -8.76 2.37 -25.45
CA HIS A 727 -8.61 0.94 -25.72
C HIS A 727 -7.77 0.70 -26.99
N THR A 728 -7.03 -0.41 -26.98
CA THR A 728 -6.39 -1.02 -28.15
C THR A 728 -6.74 -2.51 -28.19
N ASP A 729 -7.22 -2.97 -29.35
CA ASP A 729 -7.64 -4.37 -29.57
C ASP A 729 -6.44 -5.32 -29.65
N LYS A 730 -5.27 -4.80 -30.04
CA LYS A 730 -4.05 -5.60 -30.30
C LYS A 730 -2.94 -5.34 -29.27
N GLY A 731 -3.24 -4.58 -28.23
CA GLY A 731 -2.22 -4.09 -27.31
C GLY A 731 -1.22 -3.18 -28.00
N ILE A 732 0.06 -3.36 -27.69
CA ILE A 732 1.16 -2.64 -28.34
C ILE A 732 1.84 -3.44 -29.46
N ASP A 733 1.29 -4.62 -29.79
CA ASP A 733 1.83 -5.44 -30.87
C ASP A 733 1.65 -4.72 -32.21
N GLY A 734 2.77 -4.34 -32.82
CA GLY A 734 2.77 -3.56 -34.05
C GLY A 734 3.13 -2.08 -33.86
N LEU A 735 3.31 -1.61 -32.63
CA LEU A 735 3.92 -0.32 -32.36
C LEU A 735 5.44 -0.45 -32.44
N TYR A 736 6.05 0.14 -33.47
CA TYR A 736 7.49 0.19 -33.68
C TYR A 736 7.85 1.32 -34.64
N TYR A 737 9.13 1.67 -34.71
CA TYR A 737 9.64 2.70 -35.60
C TYR A 737 9.61 2.23 -37.05
N GLN A 738 9.14 3.09 -37.94
CA GLN A 738 9.22 2.82 -39.37
C GLN A 738 10.68 2.72 -39.80
N GLN A 739 10.98 1.73 -40.64
CA GLN A 739 12.34 1.50 -41.15
C GLN A 739 12.56 2.26 -42.46
N THR A 740 12.11 3.52 -42.52
CA THR A 740 12.27 4.38 -43.70
C THR A 740 13.56 5.18 -43.59
N GLU A 741 14.12 5.59 -44.72
CA GLU A 741 15.32 6.46 -44.74
C GLU A 741 15.11 7.76 -43.95
N LYS A 742 13.89 8.32 -43.99
CA LYS A 742 13.50 9.50 -43.22
C LYS A 742 13.66 9.27 -41.72
N VAL A 743 13.15 8.16 -41.19
CA VAL A 743 13.27 7.83 -39.76
C VAL A 743 14.70 7.49 -39.39
N LEU A 744 15.38 6.62 -40.15
CA LEU A 744 16.75 6.19 -39.84
C LEU A 744 17.75 7.36 -39.85
N ASN A 745 17.49 8.40 -40.64
CA ASN A 745 18.30 9.61 -40.68
C ASN A 745 17.88 10.72 -39.71
N SER A 746 16.74 10.58 -39.03
CA SER A 746 16.22 11.58 -38.11
C SER A 746 17.09 11.77 -36.86
N ALA A 747 16.91 12.91 -36.19
CA ALA A 747 17.64 13.21 -34.97
C ALA A 747 17.19 12.29 -33.82
N ILE A 748 15.89 12.00 -33.72
CA ILE A 748 15.30 11.09 -32.74
C ILE A 748 15.89 9.67 -32.86
N TYR A 749 16.00 9.14 -34.08
CA TYR A 749 16.58 7.81 -34.26
C TYR A 749 18.06 7.78 -33.89
N LYS A 750 18.83 8.76 -34.38
CA LYS A 750 20.28 8.84 -34.13
C LYS A 750 20.64 9.10 -32.67
N SER A 751 19.78 9.77 -31.92
CA SER A 751 20.04 10.13 -30.52
C SER A 751 20.01 8.95 -29.54
N GLY A 752 19.47 7.80 -29.95
CA GLY A 752 19.29 6.67 -29.03
C GLY A 752 18.03 6.76 -28.16
N ALA A 753 17.32 7.88 -28.17
CA ALA A 753 16.15 8.09 -27.31
C ALA A 753 14.99 7.10 -27.58
N GLY A 754 14.18 6.89 -26.55
CA GLY A 754 13.00 6.03 -26.54
C GLY A 754 13.27 4.58 -26.15
N ALA A 755 12.20 3.82 -25.98
CA ALA A 755 12.25 2.42 -25.62
C ALA A 755 12.98 1.60 -26.70
N PRO A 756 14.09 0.92 -26.38
CA PRO A 756 14.91 0.22 -27.38
C PRO A 756 14.13 -0.83 -28.18
N ARG A 757 13.12 -1.45 -27.55
CA ARG A 757 12.23 -2.44 -28.18
C ARG A 757 11.52 -1.93 -29.43
N LEU A 758 11.27 -0.62 -29.53
CA LEU A 758 10.55 -0.04 -30.66
C LEU A 758 11.42 0.16 -31.91
N ARG A 759 12.75 0.12 -31.78
CA ARG A 759 13.68 0.54 -32.85
C ARG A 759 13.85 -0.48 -33.98
N ASN A 760 13.75 -1.77 -33.68
CA ASN A 760 14.19 -2.84 -34.59
C ASN A 760 13.13 -3.33 -35.59
N GLY A 761 12.04 -2.58 -35.77
CA GLY A 761 10.90 -3.04 -36.57
C GLY A 761 10.14 -4.21 -35.94
N LYS A 762 9.18 -4.79 -36.67
CA LYS A 762 8.47 -5.99 -36.23
C LYS A 762 9.46 -7.17 -36.20
N LYS A 763 9.72 -7.73 -35.01
CA LYS A 763 10.35 -9.04 -34.87
C LYS A 763 9.31 -10.15 -34.97
#